data_AF-A0A923IF40-F1
#
_entry.id   AF-A0A923IF40-F1
#
_cell.length_a   1.000
_cell.length_b   1.000
_cell.length_c   1.000
_cell.angle_alpha   90.00
_cell.angle_beta   90.00
_cell.angle_gamma   90.00
#
_symmetry.space_group_name_H-M   'P 1'
#
loop_
_entity.id
_entity.type
_entity.pdbx_description
1 polymer ?
#
loop_
_entity_poly.entity_id
_entity_poly.type
_entity_poly.pdbx_seq_one_letter_code
_entity_poly.pdbx_strand_id
1 'polypeptide(L)'
;MASSEYLLDWNFSNSYGPLDDRLNGLYLPALARSVRYDRTTGSFSAAALAIAARGVDALIRNRGHMRLLVGAGLEDGDPCDVGRIQGLQEILRDKCLSLLDITDPWMNQRLELLGWMAAEKTLEIRIALPLNDGKYPGGAAALAHDLPRLGIFTDAEGNQVCFYGTISESSEARDLNYEHLMVYKSWEPGGLYLQAIRQHFERLWEGKEPGWRSLSMPASVIDRLIEFCPRKAPVRERRETAFAGISELSPDIKKSIIFHFLQDTPYFPMKHDAGRSHDKSRLEAKEPPQGVQVLENPESCRLPLMRLEAASPEPLVVYYHLQADQIRPLGSVAELEEVFQDLLRGDAPPAASEIKVREHFHALLKAREDSRVQYRHTARQQERFALVQAAQRLLVKAALCDIAKSRHATLFDEDLITAGFDGATILRQRKKGLPFSELISWIHPDEFPVPTMDDPFWMEVEGKSQKQIQGIEKAIKEEGSELIGKGTEWSGKNAVETFIPVIALRRYFTRGQKEKPRLTLVIAPARKERFTRYLPFYSMEAAFDKFVQGKDAAEEGWMEAGIGKKLNKSMFVMRIEGQAMEPLISDGQFAVFDSDIRGSLDGAVLFVYGKNIYDPNRSSHLTVRRLKIIGGAKNGEYQEIVLEPLNPDYQLFHLKNPEKGAFKIIARFICGA
;
A
#
# COMPACT_ATOMS: atom_id res chain seq x y z
N MET A 1 -10.75 17.86 -27.01
CA MET A 1 -10.02 16.59 -26.81
C MET A 1 -11.06 15.52 -26.58
N ALA A 2 -11.01 14.42 -27.32
CA ALA A 2 -12.04 13.37 -27.27
C ALA A 2 -12.22 12.87 -25.83
N SER A 3 -13.44 12.93 -25.31
CA SER A 3 -13.78 12.33 -24.02
C SER A 3 -13.53 10.83 -24.14
N SER A 4 -12.64 10.30 -23.31
CA SER A 4 -12.38 8.86 -23.25
C SER A 4 -13.70 8.09 -23.01
N GLU A 5 -14.06 7.20 -23.93
CA GLU A 5 -15.36 6.50 -23.94
C GLU A 5 -15.27 5.12 -23.30
N TYR A 6 -14.07 4.54 -23.15
CA TYR A 6 -13.88 3.14 -22.77
C TYR A 6 -13.24 2.99 -21.39
N LEU A 7 -13.57 1.90 -20.69
CA LEU A 7 -13.03 1.61 -19.35
C LEU A 7 -11.50 1.53 -19.35
N LEU A 8 -10.90 1.03 -20.43
CA LEU A 8 -9.46 0.94 -20.66
C LEU A 8 -8.72 2.29 -20.58
N ASP A 9 -9.42 3.39 -20.83
CA ASP A 9 -8.83 4.72 -20.87
C ASP A 9 -8.67 5.36 -19.48
N TRP A 10 -9.18 4.70 -18.43
CA TRP A 10 -9.04 5.14 -17.05
C TRP A 10 -8.10 4.22 -16.27
N ASN A 11 -7.17 4.82 -15.54
CA ASN A 11 -6.22 4.06 -14.73
C ASN A 11 -6.81 3.75 -13.35
N PHE A 12 -7.55 2.64 -13.26
CA PHE A 12 -8.07 2.16 -11.97
C PHE A 12 -6.95 1.54 -11.12
N SER A 13 -6.86 1.97 -9.87
CA SER A 13 -6.04 1.30 -8.84
C SER A 13 -6.49 -0.15 -8.65
N ASN A 14 -5.55 -1.03 -8.29
CA ASN A 14 -5.83 -2.45 -8.03
C ASN A 14 -6.57 -2.69 -6.70
N SER A 15 -6.60 -1.69 -5.82
CA SER A 15 -7.40 -1.70 -4.62
C SER A 15 -7.77 -0.28 -4.19
N TYR A 16 -8.80 -0.18 -3.34
CA TYR A 16 -9.23 1.05 -2.70
C TYR A 16 -9.50 0.77 -1.22
N GLY A 17 -8.74 1.41 -0.34
CA GLY A 17 -8.89 1.37 1.11
C GLY A 17 -9.84 2.44 1.64
N PRO A 18 -9.92 2.63 2.97
CA PRO A 18 -10.80 3.62 3.60
C PRO A 18 -10.47 5.07 3.24
N LEU A 19 -9.20 5.37 2.99
CA LEU A 19 -8.70 6.72 2.69
C LEU A 19 -8.79 7.12 1.22
N ASP A 20 -9.10 6.16 0.34
CA ASP A 20 -9.19 6.44 -1.09
C ASP A 20 -10.56 7.02 -1.46
N ASP A 21 -10.57 7.99 -2.37
CA ASP A 21 -11.81 8.49 -2.95
C ASP A 21 -12.38 7.46 -3.95
N ARG A 22 -13.13 6.50 -3.42
CA ARG A 22 -13.78 5.45 -4.21
C ARG A 22 -14.80 6.04 -5.19
N LEU A 23 -15.43 7.17 -4.86
CA LEU A 23 -16.45 7.76 -5.72
C LEU A 23 -15.81 8.29 -7.01
N ASN A 24 -14.78 9.14 -6.88
CA ASN A 24 -14.13 9.76 -8.04
C ASN A 24 -13.02 8.89 -8.65
N GLY A 25 -12.44 7.96 -7.88
CA GLY A 25 -11.39 7.06 -8.36
C GLY A 25 -11.92 5.78 -9.05
N LEU A 26 -13.06 5.25 -8.57
CA LEU A 26 -13.62 3.98 -9.04
C LEU A 26 -15.03 4.13 -9.65
N TYR A 27 -16.03 4.56 -8.86
CA TYR A 27 -17.44 4.50 -9.27
C TYR A 27 -17.77 5.41 -10.45
N LEU A 28 -17.57 6.73 -10.32
CA LEU A 28 -17.89 7.70 -11.36
C LEU A 28 -17.12 7.45 -12.66
N PRO A 29 -15.79 7.27 -12.66
CA PRO A 29 -15.07 7.04 -13.91
C PRO A 29 -15.46 5.72 -14.58
N ALA A 30 -15.79 4.67 -13.82
CA ALA A 30 -16.24 3.41 -14.40
C ALA A 30 -17.67 3.51 -14.96
N LEU A 31 -18.61 4.04 -14.18
CA LEU A 31 -20.02 4.19 -14.57
C LEU A 31 -20.19 5.13 -15.76
N ALA A 32 -19.40 6.23 -15.81
CA ALA A 32 -19.40 7.17 -16.94
C ALA A 32 -18.92 6.56 -18.26
N ARG A 33 -18.34 5.36 -18.24
CA ARG A 33 -17.84 4.63 -19.42
C ARG A 33 -18.57 3.31 -19.64
N SER A 34 -19.53 3.00 -18.79
CA SER A 34 -20.24 1.72 -18.82
C SER A 34 -21.59 1.86 -19.49
N VAL A 35 -22.00 0.78 -20.17
CA VAL A 35 -23.36 0.56 -20.67
C VAL A 35 -24.11 -0.48 -19.84
N ARG A 36 -23.40 -1.28 -19.03
CA ARG A 36 -24.00 -2.20 -18.06
C ARG A 36 -23.27 -2.16 -16.72
N TYR A 37 -24.03 -2.20 -15.64
CA TYR A 37 -23.53 -2.31 -14.28
C TYR A 37 -24.22 -3.46 -13.53
N ASP A 38 -23.46 -4.50 -13.21
CA ASP A 38 -23.95 -5.65 -12.44
C ASP A 38 -23.48 -5.50 -11.00
N ARG A 39 -24.40 -5.45 -10.03
CA ARG A 39 -24.11 -5.08 -8.64
C ARG A 39 -24.78 -6.05 -7.68
N THR A 40 -24.05 -6.45 -6.65
CA THR A 40 -24.61 -7.09 -5.46
C THR A 40 -24.50 -6.16 -4.26
N THR A 41 -25.44 -6.27 -3.34
CA THR A 41 -25.44 -5.59 -2.04
C THR A 41 -25.91 -6.58 -0.99
N GLY A 42 -25.74 -6.25 0.28
CA GLY A 42 -26.18 -7.11 1.38
C GLY A 42 -27.70 -7.28 1.48
N SER A 43 -28.19 -7.46 2.70
CA SER A 43 -29.63 -7.55 2.97
C SER A 43 -30.37 -6.31 2.45
N PHE A 44 -31.53 -6.53 1.83
CA PHE A 44 -32.37 -5.46 1.31
C PHE A 44 -32.68 -4.42 2.39
N SER A 45 -32.30 -3.18 2.12
CA SER A 45 -32.63 -2.02 2.94
C SER A 45 -32.46 -0.76 2.10
N ALA A 46 -33.14 0.33 2.47
CA ALA A 46 -32.92 1.62 1.81
C ALA A 46 -31.44 2.07 1.85
N ALA A 47 -30.70 1.75 2.91
CA ALA A 47 -29.29 2.11 3.04
C ALA A 47 -28.39 1.34 2.07
N ALA A 48 -28.60 0.02 1.96
CA ALA A 48 -27.94 -0.85 0.99
C ALA A 48 -28.19 -0.37 -0.45
N LEU A 49 -29.44 -0.07 -0.79
CA LEU A 49 -29.82 0.47 -2.11
C LEU A 49 -29.16 1.82 -2.40
N ALA A 50 -29.18 2.75 -1.44
CA ALA A 50 -28.54 4.05 -1.59
C ALA A 50 -27.01 3.91 -1.81
N ILE A 51 -26.36 2.97 -1.14
CA ILE A 51 -24.93 2.70 -1.33
C ILE A 51 -24.66 2.05 -2.69
N ALA A 52 -25.49 1.11 -3.12
CA ALA A 52 -25.42 0.51 -4.46
C ALA A 52 -25.63 1.54 -5.57
N ALA A 53 -26.44 2.58 -5.33
CA ALA A 53 -26.71 3.68 -6.27
C ALA A 53 -25.57 4.72 -6.39
N ARG A 54 -24.41 4.50 -5.76
CA ARG A 54 -23.30 5.46 -5.75
C ARG A 54 -22.71 5.68 -7.15
N GLY A 55 -22.84 6.90 -7.65
CA GLY A 55 -22.33 7.33 -8.96
C GLY A 55 -23.19 6.91 -10.16
N VAL A 56 -24.37 6.32 -9.91
CA VAL A 56 -25.27 5.79 -10.95
C VAL A 56 -25.83 6.88 -11.88
N ASP A 57 -25.82 8.15 -11.47
CA ASP A 57 -26.12 9.27 -12.36
C ASP A 57 -25.24 9.27 -13.63
N ALA A 58 -23.99 8.78 -13.52
CA ALA A 58 -23.09 8.65 -14.66
C ALA A 58 -23.52 7.54 -15.63
N LEU A 59 -24.08 6.45 -15.12
CA LEU A 59 -24.64 5.37 -15.93
C LEU A 59 -25.92 5.80 -16.64
N ILE A 60 -26.79 6.54 -15.95
CA ILE A 60 -28.04 7.09 -16.50
C ILE A 60 -27.75 7.99 -17.72
N ARG A 61 -26.68 8.81 -17.64
CA ARG A 61 -26.24 9.66 -18.77
C ARG A 61 -25.89 8.85 -20.03
N ASN A 62 -25.37 7.65 -19.86
CA ASN A 62 -25.02 6.75 -20.96
C ASN A 62 -26.19 5.86 -21.40
N ARG A 63 -27.39 6.03 -20.82
CA ARG A 63 -28.52 5.11 -20.97
C ARG A 63 -28.14 3.66 -20.63
N GLY A 64 -27.23 3.49 -19.67
CA GLY A 64 -26.76 2.18 -19.27
C GLY A 64 -27.80 1.42 -18.43
N HIS A 65 -27.67 0.10 -18.41
CA HIS A 65 -28.53 -0.81 -17.67
C HIS A 65 -27.87 -1.24 -16.36
N MET A 66 -28.66 -1.40 -15.30
CA MET A 66 -28.20 -1.91 -14.02
C MET A 66 -28.94 -3.19 -13.64
N ARG A 67 -28.19 -4.22 -13.22
CA ARG A 67 -28.71 -5.43 -12.60
C ARG A 67 -28.29 -5.45 -11.14
N LEU A 68 -29.26 -5.45 -10.23
CA LEU A 68 -29.01 -5.37 -8.78
C LEU A 68 -29.51 -6.64 -8.08
N LEU A 69 -28.59 -7.40 -7.50
CA LEU A 69 -28.89 -8.56 -6.66
C LEU A 69 -28.83 -8.15 -5.18
N VAL A 70 -29.91 -8.40 -4.44
CA VAL A 70 -30.05 -8.06 -3.02
C VAL A 70 -30.23 -9.33 -2.21
N GLY A 71 -29.69 -9.37 -0.99
CA GLY A 71 -29.97 -10.44 -0.04
C GLY A 71 -31.38 -10.27 0.56
N ALA A 72 -32.06 -11.37 0.86
CA ALA A 72 -33.41 -11.32 1.42
C ALA A 72 -33.49 -10.80 2.87
N GLY A 73 -32.41 -10.91 3.65
CA GLY A 73 -32.36 -10.42 5.03
C GLY A 73 -33.45 -11.00 5.94
N LEU A 74 -33.76 -12.29 5.82
CA LEU A 74 -34.81 -12.95 6.62
C LEU A 74 -34.34 -13.18 8.06
N GLU A 75 -35.23 -12.95 9.03
CA GLU A 75 -34.99 -13.06 10.47
C GLU A 75 -35.72 -14.26 11.10
N ASP A 76 -35.29 -14.68 12.29
CA ASP A 76 -35.95 -15.73 13.07
C ASP A 76 -37.37 -15.28 13.47
N GLY A 77 -38.38 -15.83 12.79
CA GLY A 77 -39.78 -15.48 12.98
C GLY A 77 -40.51 -15.05 11.71
N ASP A 78 -39.77 -14.76 10.63
CA ASP A 78 -40.37 -14.59 9.31
C ASP A 78 -41.06 -15.93 8.92
N PRO A 79 -42.38 -15.96 8.64
CA PRO A 79 -43.13 -17.20 8.44
C PRO A 79 -42.74 -17.88 7.12
N CYS A 80 -41.61 -18.60 7.13
CA CYS A 80 -41.06 -19.28 5.96
C CYS A 80 -41.65 -20.68 5.75
N ASP A 81 -42.62 -21.10 6.56
CA ASP A 81 -43.22 -22.44 6.55
C ASP A 81 -44.15 -22.70 5.35
N VAL A 82 -43.99 -21.95 4.27
CA VAL A 82 -44.85 -22.02 3.09
C VAL A 82 -44.11 -22.73 1.97
N GLY A 83 -44.42 -24.02 1.78
CA GLY A 83 -44.02 -24.82 0.61
C GLY A 83 -44.55 -24.30 -0.74
N ARG A 84 -44.94 -23.02 -0.86
CA ARG A 84 -45.41 -22.36 -2.08
C ARG A 84 -44.74 -21.00 -2.27
N ILE A 85 -44.17 -20.79 -3.46
CA ILE A 85 -43.49 -19.57 -3.90
C ILE A 85 -44.37 -18.31 -3.76
N GLN A 86 -45.70 -18.43 -3.89
CA GLN A 86 -46.63 -17.30 -3.78
C GLN A 86 -46.66 -16.66 -2.39
N GLY A 87 -46.69 -17.44 -1.30
CA GLY A 87 -46.69 -16.88 0.06
C GLY A 87 -45.37 -16.16 0.38
N LEU A 88 -44.24 -16.68 -0.12
CA LEU A 88 -42.93 -16.05 0.04
C LEU A 88 -42.83 -14.70 -0.67
N GLN A 89 -43.43 -14.57 -1.86
CA GLN A 89 -43.47 -13.30 -2.60
C GLN A 89 -44.26 -12.21 -1.86
N GLU A 90 -45.35 -12.58 -1.17
CA GLU A 90 -46.14 -11.65 -0.34
C GLU A 90 -45.35 -11.20 0.90
N ILE A 91 -44.68 -12.12 1.59
CA ILE A 91 -43.83 -11.81 2.75
C ILE A 91 -42.70 -10.87 2.35
N LEU A 92 -41.98 -11.21 1.27
CA LEU A 92 -40.87 -10.38 0.77
C LEU A 92 -41.38 -9.00 0.33
N ARG A 93 -42.55 -8.93 -0.31
CA ARG A 93 -43.19 -7.65 -0.66
C ARG A 93 -43.40 -6.78 0.56
N ASP A 94 -44.11 -7.30 1.56
CA ASP A 94 -44.53 -6.51 2.72
C ASP A 94 -43.30 -6.07 3.54
N LYS A 95 -42.29 -6.94 3.68
CA LYS A 95 -41.00 -6.62 4.30
C LYS A 95 -40.20 -5.57 3.53
N CYS A 96 -40.06 -5.71 2.22
CA CYS A 96 -39.31 -4.74 1.42
C CYS A 96 -39.98 -3.36 1.41
N LEU A 97 -41.32 -3.31 1.38
CA LEU A 97 -42.07 -2.05 1.44
C LEU A 97 -41.83 -1.31 2.76
N SER A 98 -41.82 -2.00 3.90
CA SER A 98 -41.56 -1.35 5.20
C SER A 98 -40.13 -0.82 5.30
N LEU A 99 -39.15 -1.48 4.67
CA LEU A 99 -37.74 -1.08 4.66
C LEU A 99 -37.42 0.07 3.68
N LEU A 100 -38.40 0.51 2.88
CA LEU A 100 -38.33 1.67 1.99
C LEU A 100 -39.02 2.91 2.56
N ASP A 101 -39.55 2.87 3.79
CA ASP A 101 -40.17 4.03 4.42
C ASP A 101 -39.12 4.82 5.21
N ILE A 102 -38.63 5.92 4.62
CA ILE A 102 -37.40 6.62 5.05
C ILE A 102 -37.63 8.11 5.13
N THR A 103 -37.04 8.72 6.16
CA THR A 103 -37.09 10.16 6.43
C THR A 103 -35.76 10.88 6.13
N ASP A 104 -34.69 10.16 5.78
CA ASP A 104 -33.36 10.73 5.52
C ASP A 104 -33.24 11.35 4.10
N PRO A 105 -33.01 12.67 3.97
CA PRO A 105 -32.86 13.35 2.69
C PRO A 105 -31.71 12.83 1.80
N TRP A 106 -30.60 12.35 2.37
CA TRP A 106 -29.46 11.85 1.58
C TRP A 106 -29.78 10.51 0.89
N MET A 107 -30.48 9.63 1.60
CA MET A 107 -30.94 8.35 1.05
C MET A 107 -31.96 8.58 -0.06
N ASN A 108 -32.87 9.54 0.14
CA ASN A 108 -33.87 9.92 -0.86
C ASN A 108 -33.22 10.33 -2.20
N GLN A 109 -32.19 11.18 -2.19
CA GLN A 109 -31.49 11.58 -3.43
C GLN A 109 -30.90 10.39 -4.21
N ARG A 110 -30.49 9.32 -3.52
CA ARG A 110 -29.91 8.13 -4.17
C ARG A 110 -30.97 7.16 -4.66
N LEU A 111 -32.09 7.08 -3.96
CA LEU A 111 -33.24 6.31 -4.40
C LEU A 111 -33.97 6.98 -5.56
N GLU A 112 -33.92 8.31 -5.69
CA GLU A 112 -34.34 9.03 -6.89
C GLU A 112 -33.65 8.50 -8.17
N LEU A 113 -32.35 8.16 -8.08
CA LEU A 113 -31.60 7.57 -9.21
C LEU A 113 -32.13 6.18 -9.59
N LEU A 114 -32.36 5.33 -8.59
CA LEU A 114 -32.90 3.98 -8.82
C LEU A 114 -34.36 4.03 -9.29
N GLY A 115 -35.17 4.93 -8.73
CA GLY A 115 -36.54 5.19 -9.14
C GLY A 115 -36.63 5.67 -10.59
N TRP A 116 -35.71 6.54 -11.00
CA TRP A 116 -35.58 6.95 -12.40
C TRP A 116 -35.24 5.76 -13.32
N MET A 117 -34.23 4.96 -12.98
CA MET A 117 -33.87 3.78 -13.79
C MET A 117 -34.97 2.72 -13.82
N ALA A 118 -35.72 2.56 -12.73
CA ALA A 118 -36.89 1.68 -12.69
C ALA A 118 -38.00 2.18 -13.64
N ALA A 119 -38.30 3.48 -13.62
CA ALA A 119 -39.28 4.10 -14.51
C ALA A 119 -38.89 3.97 -15.99
N GLU A 120 -37.60 4.16 -16.30
CA GLU A 120 -37.04 3.99 -17.66
C GLU A 120 -36.79 2.52 -18.05
N LYS A 121 -37.11 1.57 -17.16
CA LYS A 121 -36.88 0.12 -17.37
C LYS A 121 -35.41 -0.24 -17.66
N THR A 122 -34.47 0.53 -17.12
CA THR A 122 -33.04 0.27 -17.20
C THR A 122 -32.48 -0.37 -15.92
N LEU A 123 -33.29 -0.55 -14.87
CA LEU A 123 -32.95 -1.27 -13.65
C LEU A 123 -33.74 -2.58 -13.52
N GLU A 124 -33.04 -3.69 -13.29
CA GLU A 124 -33.64 -4.95 -12.85
C GLU A 124 -33.13 -5.29 -11.45
N ILE A 125 -34.03 -5.66 -10.53
CA ILE A 125 -33.68 -6.06 -9.17
C ILE A 125 -34.15 -7.49 -8.91
N ARG A 126 -33.26 -8.32 -8.34
CA ARG A 126 -33.57 -9.69 -7.92
C ARG A 126 -33.15 -9.94 -6.48
N ILE A 127 -33.97 -10.70 -5.76
CA ILE A 127 -33.71 -11.12 -4.38
C ILE A 127 -33.08 -12.51 -4.41
N ALA A 128 -31.89 -12.65 -3.84
CA ALA A 128 -31.22 -13.93 -3.65
C ALA A 128 -31.59 -14.54 -2.29
N LEU A 129 -31.95 -15.83 -2.32
CA LEU A 129 -32.37 -16.62 -1.17
C LEU A 129 -31.55 -17.90 -1.10
N PRO A 130 -31.03 -18.26 0.09
CA PRO A 130 -30.44 -19.57 0.31
C PRO A 130 -31.54 -20.65 0.34
N LEU A 131 -31.18 -21.86 -0.06
CA LEU A 131 -32.00 -23.06 0.02
C LEU A 131 -31.30 -24.10 0.90
N ASN A 132 -32.05 -24.77 1.76
CA ASN A 132 -31.60 -25.94 2.50
C ASN A 132 -32.28 -27.19 1.91
N ASP A 133 -31.50 -28.12 1.35
CA ASP A 133 -31.99 -29.33 0.65
C ASP A 133 -33.10 -29.05 -0.38
N GLY A 134 -32.96 -27.96 -1.15
CA GLY A 134 -33.91 -27.55 -2.18
C GLY A 134 -35.21 -26.92 -1.66
N LYS A 135 -35.35 -26.78 -0.33
CA LYS A 135 -36.44 -26.07 0.33
C LYS A 135 -35.96 -24.73 0.87
N TYR A 136 -36.88 -23.80 1.09
CA TYR A 136 -36.56 -22.58 1.82
C TYR A 136 -36.27 -22.95 3.29
N PRO A 137 -35.24 -22.37 3.92
CA PRO A 137 -34.95 -22.64 5.33
C PRO A 137 -36.17 -22.25 6.18
N GLY A 138 -36.65 -23.20 7.00
CA GLY A 138 -37.68 -22.96 8.02
C GLY A 138 -37.10 -23.22 9.41
N GLY A 139 -37.44 -22.36 10.37
CA GLY A 139 -36.95 -22.45 11.76
C GLY A 139 -35.53 -21.91 11.98
N ALA A 140 -35.12 -21.90 13.27
CA ALA A 140 -34.00 -21.19 13.94
C ALA A 140 -32.56 -21.37 13.41
N ALA A 141 -32.38 -21.67 12.14
CA ALA A 141 -31.10 -21.51 11.45
C ALA A 141 -31.01 -20.08 10.91
N ALA A 142 -30.85 -19.11 11.82
CA ALA A 142 -30.38 -17.78 11.49
C ALA A 142 -29.02 -17.89 10.82
N LEU A 143 -28.98 -17.71 9.50
CA LEU A 143 -27.75 -17.40 8.81
C LEU A 143 -28.03 -16.21 7.90
N ALA A 144 -27.64 -15.04 8.40
CA ALA A 144 -27.46 -13.84 7.61
C ALA A 144 -26.47 -14.14 6.47
N HIS A 145 -26.99 -14.64 5.35
CA HIS A 145 -26.19 -14.83 4.15
C HIS A 145 -26.17 -13.51 3.40
N ASP A 146 -25.34 -12.62 3.93
CA ASP A 146 -24.94 -11.38 3.29
C ASP A 146 -24.31 -11.72 1.93
N LEU A 147 -24.84 -11.17 0.83
CA LEU A 147 -24.22 -11.38 -0.47
C LEU A 147 -22.84 -10.73 -0.48
N PRO A 148 -21.87 -11.31 -1.20
CA PRO A 148 -20.58 -10.66 -1.39
C PRO A 148 -20.81 -9.28 -2.00
N ARG A 149 -20.08 -8.24 -1.57
CA ARG A 149 -20.24 -6.89 -2.11
C ARG A 149 -19.30 -6.70 -3.28
N LEU A 150 -19.84 -6.81 -4.48
CA LEU A 150 -19.09 -6.68 -5.72
C LEU A 150 -19.85 -5.84 -6.73
N GLY A 151 -19.13 -5.27 -7.69
CA GLY A 151 -19.75 -4.60 -8.83
C GLY A 151 -18.92 -4.76 -10.08
N ILE A 152 -19.58 -5.06 -11.19
CA ILE A 152 -18.97 -5.29 -12.50
C ILE A 152 -19.47 -4.21 -13.45
N PHE A 153 -18.56 -3.32 -13.83
CA PHE A 153 -18.73 -2.30 -14.85
C PHE A 153 -18.42 -2.91 -16.21
N THR A 154 -19.30 -2.73 -17.21
CA THR A 154 -19.07 -3.21 -18.57
C THR A 154 -19.28 -2.07 -19.56
N ASP A 155 -18.27 -1.78 -20.39
CA ASP A 155 -18.36 -0.78 -21.46
C ASP A 155 -18.98 -1.35 -22.75
N ALA A 156 -19.14 -0.50 -23.75
CA ALA A 156 -19.76 -0.86 -25.03
C ALA A 156 -18.97 -1.91 -25.83
N GLU A 157 -17.64 -2.01 -25.61
CA GLU A 157 -16.77 -2.99 -26.26
C GLU A 157 -16.69 -4.31 -25.48
N GLY A 158 -17.36 -4.37 -24.32
CA GLY A 158 -17.39 -5.55 -23.45
C GLY A 158 -16.18 -5.65 -22.52
N ASN A 159 -15.35 -4.61 -22.40
CA ASN A 159 -14.32 -4.58 -21.36
C ASN A 159 -14.98 -4.44 -20.00
N GLN A 160 -14.34 -5.03 -18.98
CA GLN A 160 -14.93 -5.09 -17.65
C GLN A 160 -13.95 -4.66 -16.56
N VAL A 161 -14.48 -3.91 -15.60
CA VAL A 161 -13.82 -3.62 -14.32
C VAL A 161 -14.70 -4.15 -13.21
N CYS A 162 -14.15 -4.97 -12.34
CA CYS A 162 -14.87 -5.55 -11.22
C CYS A 162 -14.22 -5.10 -9.92
N PHE A 163 -15.02 -4.68 -8.94
CA PHE A 163 -14.56 -4.58 -7.57
C PHE A 163 -15.18 -5.67 -6.70
N TYR A 164 -14.46 -6.09 -5.67
CA TYR A 164 -14.91 -7.09 -4.70
C TYR A 164 -14.32 -6.76 -3.33
N GLY A 165 -15.14 -6.76 -2.27
CA GLY A 165 -14.61 -6.53 -0.93
C GLY A 165 -15.67 -6.19 0.11
N THR A 166 -15.28 -5.42 1.12
CA THR A 166 -16.16 -4.99 2.22
C THR A 166 -16.58 -3.54 2.03
N ILE A 167 -17.88 -3.27 2.20
CA ILE A 167 -18.47 -1.92 2.23
C ILE A 167 -19.55 -1.97 3.30
N SER A 168 -19.48 -1.13 4.33
CA SER A 168 -20.51 -1.08 5.35
C SER A 168 -21.76 -0.43 4.76
N GLU A 169 -22.89 -1.09 4.95
CA GLU A 169 -24.18 -0.65 4.40
C GLU A 169 -25.08 0.07 5.43
N SER A 170 -24.56 0.35 6.63
CA SER A 170 -25.24 1.12 7.68
C SER A 170 -24.70 2.55 7.82
N SER A 171 -25.55 3.47 8.28
CA SER A 171 -25.19 4.86 8.57
C SER A 171 -24.19 5.00 9.73
N GLU A 172 -24.22 4.06 10.67
CA GLU A 172 -23.44 4.07 11.93
C GLU A 172 -22.00 3.54 11.76
N ALA A 173 -21.73 2.74 10.72
CA ALA A 173 -20.45 2.04 10.55
C ALA A 173 -19.37 2.85 9.80
N ARG A 174 -19.70 4.06 9.34
CA ARG A 174 -18.91 4.83 8.35
C ARG A 174 -17.52 5.25 8.84
N ASP A 175 -17.34 5.35 10.17
CA ASP A 175 -16.11 5.86 10.78
C ASP A 175 -15.33 4.81 11.60
N LEU A 176 -15.79 3.56 11.64
CA LEU A 176 -15.20 2.52 12.52
C LEU A 176 -14.68 1.28 11.77
N ASN A 177 -15.18 0.99 10.57
CA ASN A 177 -14.84 -0.25 9.86
C ASN A 177 -13.72 -0.04 8.82
N TYR A 178 -12.68 -0.88 8.87
CA TYR A 178 -11.63 -0.94 7.84
C TYR A 178 -12.17 -1.62 6.57
N GLU A 179 -12.77 -0.83 5.69
CA GLU A 179 -13.31 -1.28 4.41
C GLU A 179 -12.25 -1.32 3.32
N HIS A 180 -12.25 -2.37 2.51
CA HIS A 180 -11.28 -2.52 1.44
C HIS A 180 -11.92 -3.18 0.22
N LEU A 181 -11.65 -2.62 -0.96
CA LEU A 181 -12.09 -3.15 -2.25
C LEU A 181 -10.88 -3.57 -3.07
N MET A 182 -10.87 -4.81 -3.54
CA MET A 182 -9.98 -5.27 -4.60
C MET A 182 -10.60 -4.96 -5.95
N VAL A 183 -9.80 -4.55 -6.92
CA VAL A 183 -10.24 -4.21 -8.27
C VAL A 183 -9.50 -5.06 -9.30
N TYR A 184 -10.30 -5.67 -10.17
CA TYR A 184 -9.86 -6.54 -11.25
C TYR A 184 -10.28 -5.92 -12.58
N LYS A 185 -9.40 -6.00 -13.57
CA LYS A 185 -9.60 -5.45 -14.91
C LYS A 185 -9.54 -6.59 -15.91
N SER A 186 -10.48 -6.66 -16.85
CA SER A 186 -10.58 -7.78 -17.80
C SER A 186 -9.37 -7.89 -18.74
N TRP A 187 -8.61 -6.80 -18.89
CA TRP A 187 -7.43 -6.70 -19.76
C TRP A 187 -6.11 -6.88 -19.02
N GLU A 188 -6.14 -7.19 -17.72
CA GLU A 188 -4.95 -7.45 -16.89
C GLU A 188 -4.96 -8.91 -16.42
N PRO A 189 -3.84 -9.45 -15.87
CA PRO A 189 -3.81 -10.79 -15.29
C PRO A 189 -4.91 -11.03 -14.24
N GLY A 190 -5.32 -9.98 -13.52
CA GLY A 190 -6.45 -10.02 -12.60
C GLY A 190 -7.80 -10.36 -13.25
N GLY A 191 -7.92 -10.27 -14.57
CA GLY A 191 -9.12 -10.55 -15.35
C GLY A 191 -9.65 -11.99 -15.21
N LEU A 192 -8.79 -12.95 -14.86
CA LEU A 192 -9.23 -14.33 -14.56
C LEU A 192 -10.12 -14.38 -13.30
N TYR A 193 -9.76 -13.62 -12.26
CA TYR A 193 -10.60 -13.50 -11.06
C TYR A 193 -11.91 -12.79 -11.37
N LEU A 194 -11.88 -11.74 -12.20
CA LEU A 194 -13.08 -11.07 -12.69
C LEU A 194 -14.02 -12.05 -13.41
N GLN A 195 -13.47 -12.89 -14.29
CA GLN A 195 -14.26 -13.87 -15.03
C GLN A 195 -14.93 -14.88 -14.10
N ALA A 196 -14.21 -15.37 -13.08
CA ALA A 196 -14.78 -16.24 -12.05
C ALA A 196 -15.91 -15.52 -11.31
N ILE A 197 -15.68 -14.30 -10.82
CA ILE A 197 -16.68 -13.47 -10.12
C ILE A 197 -17.94 -13.28 -10.99
N ARG A 198 -17.76 -12.95 -12.28
CA ARG A 198 -18.86 -12.80 -13.23
C ARG A 198 -19.65 -14.10 -13.39
N GLN A 199 -18.98 -15.26 -13.50
CA GLN A 199 -19.67 -16.53 -13.62
C GLN A 199 -20.52 -16.84 -12.37
N HIS A 200 -20.03 -16.55 -11.17
CA HIS A 200 -20.82 -16.67 -9.94
C HIS A 200 -22.01 -15.71 -9.94
N PHE A 201 -21.80 -14.45 -10.36
CA PHE A 201 -22.89 -13.48 -10.49
C PHE A 201 -23.97 -13.97 -11.44
N GLU A 202 -23.62 -14.44 -12.65
CA GLU A 202 -24.61 -14.93 -13.62
C GLU A 202 -25.35 -16.17 -13.12
N ARG A 203 -24.65 -17.12 -12.47
CA ARG A 203 -25.32 -18.30 -11.89
C ARG A 203 -26.30 -17.91 -10.80
N LEU A 204 -25.93 -16.98 -9.91
CA LEU A 204 -26.85 -16.44 -8.92
C LEU A 204 -28.02 -15.74 -9.62
N TRP A 205 -27.74 -14.81 -10.53
CA TRP A 205 -28.75 -14.03 -11.26
C TRP A 205 -29.77 -14.92 -11.96
N GLU A 206 -29.32 -15.94 -12.68
CA GLU A 206 -30.15 -16.91 -13.41
C GLU A 206 -30.82 -17.96 -12.51
N GLY A 207 -30.49 -17.99 -11.21
CA GLY A 207 -31.02 -18.97 -10.26
C GLY A 207 -30.47 -20.39 -10.48
N LYS A 208 -29.24 -20.51 -11.00
CA LYS A 208 -28.53 -21.77 -11.27
C LYS A 208 -27.44 -22.08 -10.23
N GLU A 209 -27.18 -21.18 -9.28
CA GLU A 209 -26.20 -21.41 -8.22
C GLU A 209 -26.73 -22.49 -7.25
N PRO A 210 -25.98 -23.59 -7.02
CA PRO A 210 -26.43 -24.66 -6.12
C PRO A 210 -26.71 -24.14 -4.71
N GLY A 211 -27.85 -24.54 -4.13
CA GLY A 211 -28.24 -24.10 -2.79
C GLY A 211 -28.75 -22.66 -2.73
N TRP A 212 -28.97 -22.01 -3.87
CA TRP A 212 -29.49 -20.64 -3.94
C TRP A 212 -30.61 -20.51 -4.96
N ARG A 213 -31.47 -19.52 -4.76
CA ARG A 213 -32.52 -19.14 -5.71
C ARG A 213 -32.61 -17.63 -5.80
N SER A 214 -32.72 -17.13 -7.03
CA SER A 214 -33.00 -15.72 -7.28
C SER A 214 -34.43 -15.55 -7.74
N LEU A 215 -35.14 -14.63 -7.09
CA LEU A 215 -36.51 -14.26 -7.42
C LEU A 215 -36.54 -12.83 -7.93
N SER A 216 -37.39 -12.55 -8.92
CA SER A 216 -37.66 -11.16 -9.31
C SER A 216 -38.26 -10.39 -8.14
N MET A 217 -37.90 -9.12 -8.02
CA MET A 217 -38.49 -8.21 -7.04
C MET A 217 -40.02 -8.09 -7.26
N PRO A 218 -40.86 -8.13 -6.20
CA PRO A 218 -42.29 -7.89 -6.34
C PRO A 218 -42.59 -6.55 -7.02
N ALA A 219 -43.56 -6.53 -7.94
CA ALA A 219 -43.89 -5.36 -8.74
C ALA A 219 -44.21 -4.12 -7.89
N SER A 220 -44.95 -4.29 -6.80
CA SER A 220 -45.30 -3.18 -5.90
C SER A 220 -44.10 -2.54 -5.19
N VAL A 221 -43.00 -3.28 -4.97
CA VAL A 221 -41.75 -2.72 -4.44
C VAL A 221 -41.06 -1.87 -5.51
N ILE A 222 -41.10 -2.30 -6.77
CA ILE A 222 -40.61 -1.51 -7.91
C ILE A 222 -41.47 -0.26 -8.10
N ASP A 223 -42.80 -0.36 -8.01
CA ASP A 223 -43.72 0.78 -8.08
C ASP A 223 -43.42 1.80 -6.97
N ARG A 224 -43.18 1.32 -5.74
CA ARG A 224 -42.74 2.18 -4.63
C ARG A 224 -41.39 2.85 -4.90
N LEU A 225 -40.43 2.18 -5.54
CA LEU A 225 -39.18 2.81 -5.97
C LEU A 225 -39.42 3.89 -7.05
N ILE A 226 -40.35 3.65 -7.98
CA ILE A 226 -40.74 4.62 -9.02
C ILE A 226 -41.38 5.87 -8.41
N GLU A 227 -42.03 5.78 -7.24
CA GLU A 227 -42.56 6.97 -6.54
C GLU A 227 -41.46 7.96 -6.11
N PHE A 228 -40.23 7.49 -5.90
CA PHE A 228 -39.07 8.37 -5.68
C PHE A 228 -38.56 9.03 -6.97
N CYS A 229 -39.05 8.64 -8.15
CA CYS A 229 -38.57 9.16 -9.44
C CYS A 229 -38.80 10.68 -9.53
N PRO A 230 -37.75 11.48 -9.76
CA PRO A 230 -37.89 12.92 -9.89
C PRO A 230 -38.54 13.31 -11.22
N ARG A 231 -39.22 14.45 -11.25
CA ARG A 231 -39.92 14.97 -12.45
C ARG A 231 -38.99 15.25 -13.65
N LYS A 232 -37.70 15.42 -13.40
CA LYS A 232 -36.65 15.61 -14.41
C LYS A 232 -35.57 14.59 -14.17
N ALA A 233 -34.88 14.19 -15.25
CA ALA A 233 -33.77 13.25 -15.15
C ALA A 233 -32.81 13.70 -14.05
N PRO A 234 -32.47 12.84 -13.08
CA PRO A 234 -31.53 13.15 -12.00
C PRO A 234 -30.10 13.10 -12.51
N VAL A 235 -29.88 13.73 -13.66
CA VAL A 235 -28.57 14.03 -14.18
C VAL A 235 -28.16 15.27 -13.41
N ARG A 236 -27.26 15.11 -12.44
CA ARG A 236 -26.42 16.26 -12.07
C ARG A 236 -25.82 16.70 -13.39
N GLU A 237 -26.13 17.93 -13.82
CA GLU A 237 -25.33 18.58 -14.85
C GLU A 237 -23.91 18.26 -14.45
N ARG A 238 -23.16 17.63 -15.37
CA ARG A 238 -21.72 17.65 -15.25
C ARG A 238 -21.48 19.14 -14.94
N ARG A 239 -20.88 19.47 -13.80
CA ARG A 239 -19.97 20.60 -13.85
C ARG A 239 -18.99 20.15 -14.91
N GLU A 240 -19.35 20.41 -16.17
CA GLU A 240 -18.40 20.71 -17.19
C GLU A 240 -17.52 21.68 -16.43
N THR A 241 -16.32 21.21 -16.12
CA THR A 241 -15.19 22.07 -16.25
C THR A 241 -15.30 22.64 -17.66
N ALA A 242 -16.13 23.68 -17.81
CA ALA A 242 -15.93 24.70 -18.79
C ALA A 242 -14.49 25.14 -18.49
N PHE A 243 -13.54 24.59 -19.24
CA PHE A 243 -12.18 25.10 -19.32
C PHE A 243 -12.25 26.43 -20.10
N ALA A 244 -13.03 27.36 -19.57
CA ALA A 244 -13.19 28.72 -20.05
C ALA A 244 -12.91 29.63 -18.85
N GLY A 245 -11.66 30.09 -18.77
CA GLY A 245 -11.33 31.36 -18.12
C GLY A 245 -11.42 31.48 -16.60
N ILE A 246 -10.79 30.58 -15.82
CA ILE A 246 -10.33 31.01 -14.47
C ILE A 246 -9.05 31.84 -14.68
N SER A 247 -9.15 33.17 -14.67
CA SER A 247 -7.96 34.04 -14.68
C SER A 247 -7.29 34.10 -13.30
N GLU A 248 -8.06 33.90 -12.22
CA GLU A 248 -7.61 33.99 -10.83
C GLU A 248 -8.36 33.02 -9.90
N LEU A 249 -7.66 32.49 -8.90
CA LEU A 249 -8.26 31.73 -7.81
C LEU A 249 -9.19 32.61 -6.97
N SER A 250 -10.35 32.11 -6.57
CA SER A 250 -11.25 32.86 -5.67
C SER A 250 -10.57 33.16 -4.32
N PRO A 251 -10.86 34.32 -3.70
CA PRO A 251 -10.27 34.68 -2.41
C PRO A 251 -10.54 33.65 -1.30
N ASP A 252 -11.70 32.99 -1.32
CA ASP A 252 -12.08 32.00 -0.30
C ASP A 252 -11.28 30.70 -0.42
N ILE A 253 -10.99 30.26 -1.66
CA ILE A 253 -10.10 29.12 -1.90
C ILE A 253 -8.67 29.46 -1.46
N LYS A 254 -8.16 30.66 -1.77
CA LYS A 254 -6.83 31.10 -1.31
C LYS A 254 -6.74 31.09 0.21
N LYS A 255 -7.73 31.66 0.91
CA LYS A 255 -7.81 31.64 2.39
C LYS A 255 -7.82 30.22 2.94
N SER A 256 -8.58 29.32 2.32
CA SER A 256 -8.65 27.91 2.74
C SER A 256 -7.29 27.21 2.59
N ILE A 257 -6.58 27.40 1.46
CA ILE A 257 -5.25 26.80 1.25
C ILE A 257 -4.22 27.39 2.23
N ILE A 258 -4.22 28.71 2.44
CA ILE A 258 -3.34 29.39 3.42
C ILE A 258 -3.61 28.88 4.84
N PHE A 259 -4.88 28.70 5.21
CA PHE A 259 -5.26 28.20 6.53
C PHE A 259 -4.69 26.80 6.78
N HIS A 260 -4.88 25.86 5.85
CA HIS A 260 -4.30 24.51 5.98
C HIS A 260 -2.77 24.54 6.01
N PHE A 261 -2.14 25.38 5.18
CA PHE A 261 -0.68 25.54 5.18
C PHE A 261 -0.15 26.05 6.54
N LEU A 262 -0.86 26.98 7.17
CA LEU A 262 -0.53 27.49 8.51
C LEU A 262 -0.78 26.46 9.61
N GLN A 263 -1.79 25.61 9.47
CA GLN A 263 -2.03 24.49 10.38
C GLN A 263 -0.91 23.43 10.29
N ASP A 264 -0.36 23.21 9.10
CA ASP A 264 0.67 22.20 8.85
C ASP A 264 2.10 22.67 9.19
N THR A 265 2.31 23.97 9.41
CA THR A 265 3.66 24.55 9.62
C THR A 265 4.45 23.91 10.78
N PRO A 266 3.85 23.50 11.91
CA PRO A 266 4.57 22.76 12.96
C PRO A 266 5.19 21.44 12.50
N TYR A 267 4.72 20.87 11.39
CA TYR A 267 5.16 19.58 10.86
C TYR A 267 6.14 19.72 9.69
N PHE A 268 6.54 20.94 9.33
CA PHE A 268 7.48 21.18 8.24
C PHE A 268 8.90 20.66 8.55
N PRO A 269 9.75 20.46 7.53
CA PRO A 269 11.15 20.13 7.74
C PRO A 269 11.82 21.33 8.42
N MET A 270 12.23 21.18 9.68
CA MET A 270 12.94 22.21 10.43
C MET A 270 14.27 22.52 9.70
N LYS A 271 14.49 23.79 9.31
CA LYS A 271 15.85 24.27 8.97
C LYS A 271 16.60 24.38 10.31
N HIS A 272 17.74 23.70 10.40
CA HIS A 272 18.59 23.51 11.60
C HIS A 272 18.52 24.56 12.73
N ASP A 273 18.59 24.03 13.96
CA ASP A 273 18.95 24.64 15.25
C ASP A 273 18.00 25.65 15.94
N ALA A 274 17.29 25.18 16.97
CA ALA A 274 17.52 25.58 18.36
C ALA A 274 16.47 24.93 19.26
N GLY A 275 16.93 24.33 20.36
CA GLY A 275 16.11 23.62 21.33
C GLY A 275 14.84 24.36 21.72
N ARG A 276 13.70 23.73 21.49
CA ARG A 276 12.50 23.96 22.28
C ARG A 276 12.01 22.63 22.82
N SER A 277 11.82 22.64 24.13
CA SER A 277 11.10 21.66 24.93
C SER A 277 9.95 21.05 24.15
N HIS A 278 9.81 19.72 24.21
CA HIS A 278 8.57 19.02 23.89
C HIS A 278 7.49 19.46 24.89
N ASP A 279 6.97 20.68 24.73
CA ASP A 279 5.78 21.11 25.42
C ASP A 279 4.60 20.40 24.75
N LYS A 280 4.09 19.38 25.44
CA LYS A 280 2.93 18.55 25.07
C LYS A 280 1.60 19.31 25.16
N SER A 281 1.60 20.64 24.99
CA SER A 281 0.40 21.46 25.09
C SER A 281 0.00 22.07 23.75
N ARG A 282 -1.22 21.72 23.32
CA ARG A 282 -2.10 22.41 22.36
C ARG A 282 -1.74 22.36 20.87
N LEU A 283 -2.56 21.63 20.12
CA LEU A 283 -3.72 22.22 19.44
C LEU A 283 -4.80 21.12 19.30
N GLU A 284 -5.82 21.17 20.15
CA GLU A 284 -7.11 20.58 19.84
C GLU A 284 -7.53 21.07 18.45
N ALA A 285 -8.15 20.20 17.65
CA ALA A 285 -8.70 20.55 16.34
C ALA A 285 -9.67 21.73 16.51
N LYS A 286 -9.15 22.96 16.38
CA LYS A 286 -9.98 24.15 16.37
C LYS A 286 -10.79 24.07 15.10
N GLU A 287 -12.11 24.08 15.24
CA GLU A 287 -13.02 24.26 14.12
C GLU A 287 -12.52 25.41 13.24
N PRO A 288 -12.60 25.27 11.91
CA PRO A 288 -12.20 26.34 11.01
C PRO A 288 -12.91 27.62 11.41
N PRO A 289 -12.22 28.77 11.47
CA PRO A 289 -12.85 30.03 11.82
C PRO A 289 -14.04 30.32 10.91
N GLN A 290 -15.10 30.93 11.46
CA GLN A 290 -16.34 31.23 10.72
C GLN A 290 -16.02 31.88 9.37
N GLY A 291 -16.39 31.21 8.28
CA GLY A 291 -16.18 31.67 6.90
C GLY A 291 -15.12 30.93 6.08
N VAL A 292 -14.35 29.98 6.65
CA VAL A 292 -13.45 29.12 5.85
C VAL A 292 -14.23 27.91 5.32
N GLN A 293 -14.48 27.88 4.01
CA GLN A 293 -15.07 26.70 3.36
C GLN A 293 -14.06 25.54 3.28
N VAL A 294 -14.53 24.33 3.54
CA VAL A 294 -13.76 23.09 3.33
C VAL A 294 -13.47 22.95 1.84
N LEU A 295 -12.20 22.76 1.48
CA LEU A 295 -11.80 22.56 0.10
C LEU A 295 -12.14 21.12 -0.35
N GLU A 296 -13.37 20.91 -0.82
CA GLU A 296 -13.88 19.59 -1.20
C GLU A 296 -13.10 18.96 -2.37
N ASN A 297 -12.56 19.76 -3.29
CA ASN A 297 -11.82 19.27 -4.47
C ASN A 297 -10.52 20.06 -4.72
N PRO A 298 -9.42 19.71 -4.06
CA PRO A 298 -8.12 20.37 -4.24
C PRO A 298 -7.61 20.31 -5.68
N GLU A 299 -7.81 19.19 -6.39
CA GLU A 299 -7.29 18.97 -7.74
C GLU A 299 -7.89 19.93 -8.79
N SER A 300 -9.05 20.52 -8.48
CA SER A 300 -9.70 21.52 -9.33
C SER A 300 -9.04 22.91 -9.29
N CYS A 301 -8.11 23.16 -8.35
CA CYS A 301 -7.49 24.47 -8.14
C CYS A 301 -6.53 24.89 -9.27
N ARG A 302 -6.06 23.95 -10.11
CA ARG A 302 -5.06 24.18 -11.18
C ARG A 302 -3.78 24.86 -10.70
N LEU A 303 -3.37 24.58 -9.47
CA LEU A 303 -2.10 25.05 -8.96
C LEU A 303 -1.05 23.98 -9.18
N PRO A 304 0.18 24.33 -9.61
CA PRO A 304 1.32 23.42 -9.64
C PRO A 304 1.82 23.15 -8.21
N LEU A 305 0.93 22.65 -7.35
CA LEU A 305 1.15 22.47 -5.93
C LEU A 305 0.84 21.01 -5.55
N MET A 306 1.73 20.42 -4.75
CA MET A 306 1.53 19.12 -4.11
C MET A 306 1.81 19.21 -2.63
N ARG A 307 1.02 18.51 -1.82
CA ARG A 307 1.23 18.35 -0.39
C ARG A 307 1.45 16.87 -0.10
N LEU A 308 2.56 16.53 0.54
CA LEU A 308 2.82 15.18 1.08
C LEU A 308 2.83 15.25 2.60
N GLU A 309 2.25 14.24 3.23
CA GLU A 309 2.18 14.08 4.68
C GLU A 309 2.53 12.65 5.07
N ALA A 310 3.24 12.47 6.18
CA ALA A 310 3.41 11.21 6.86
C ALA A 310 3.08 11.41 8.34
N ALA A 311 2.14 10.64 8.88
CA ALA A 311 1.65 10.82 10.25
C ALA A 311 2.52 10.12 11.33
N SER A 312 3.31 9.13 10.93
CA SER A 312 4.09 8.25 11.82
C SER A 312 5.44 7.93 11.18
N PRO A 313 6.54 7.76 11.95
CA PRO A 313 6.63 7.82 13.41
C PRO A 313 6.64 9.24 14.01
N GLU A 314 7.01 10.25 13.22
CA GLU A 314 6.87 11.67 13.57
C GLU A 314 6.17 12.39 12.42
N PRO A 315 5.15 13.23 12.69
CA PRO A 315 4.44 13.93 11.64
C PRO A 315 5.37 14.79 10.78
N LEU A 316 5.36 14.58 9.47
CA LEU A 316 6.07 15.38 8.48
C LEU A 316 5.09 15.83 7.40
N VAL A 317 5.00 17.13 7.16
CA VAL A 317 4.21 17.70 6.07
C VAL A 317 5.11 18.59 5.21
N VAL A 318 5.02 18.46 3.88
CA VAL A 318 5.75 19.32 2.95
C VAL A 318 4.86 19.69 1.78
N TYR A 319 4.83 20.97 1.46
CA TYR A 319 4.23 21.51 0.24
C TYR A 319 5.32 21.73 -0.81
N TYR A 320 5.02 21.42 -2.07
CA TYR A 320 5.94 21.51 -3.20
C TYR A 320 5.32 22.31 -4.33
N HIS A 321 6.03 23.33 -4.80
CA HIS A 321 5.77 23.98 -6.08
C HIS A 321 6.45 23.19 -7.21
N LEU A 322 5.68 22.79 -8.22
CA LEU A 322 6.16 22.04 -9.38
C LEU A 322 6.40 22.97 -10.55
N GLN A 323 7.67 23.28 -10.82
CA GLN A 323 8.08 24.02 -12.00
C GLN A 323 8.43 23.01 -13.12
N ALA A 324 8.49 23.48 -14.38
CA ALA A 324 8.61 22.61 -15.55
C ALA A 324 9.71 21.53 -15.44
N ASP A 325 10.86 21.88 -14.84
CA ASP A 325 12.01 20.96 -14.68
C ASP A 325 12.49 20.74 -13.23
N GLN A 326 11.91 21.45 -12.25
CA GLN A 326 12.37 21.45 -10.86
C GLN A 326 11.22 21.39 -9.87
N ILE A 327 11.52 20.91 -8.66
CA ILE A 327 10.60 20.91 -7.53
C ILE A 327 11.14 21.90 -6.49
N ARG A 328 10.26 22.68 -5.86
CA ARG A 328 10.65 23.59 -4.77
C ARG A 328 9.79 23.31 -3.53
N PRO A 329 10.37 22.82 -2.41
CA PRO A 329 9.65 22.74 -1.16
C PRO A 329 9.34 24.15 -0.63
N LEU A 330 8.15 24.34 -0.09
CA LEU A 330 7.66 25.62 0.42
C LEU A 330 7.77 25.69 1.94
N GLY A 331 8.30 26.79 2.45
CA GLY A 331 8.49 27.03 3.88
C GLY A 331 7.78 28.27 4.43
N SER A 332 7.15 29.09 3.58
CA SER A 332 6.47 30.31 4.02
C SER A 332 5.21 30.61 3.21
N VAL A 333 4.32 31.44 3.78
CA VAL A 333 3.11 31.91 3.08
C VAL A 333 3.45 32.75 1.86
N ALA A 334 4.52 33.55 1.90
CA ALA A 334 4.97 34.34 0.75
C ALA A 334 5.32 33.44 -0.45
N GLU A 335 6.01 32.33 -0.18
CA GLU A 335 6.33 31.33 -1.20
C GLU A 335 5.08 30.61 -1.74
N LEU A 336 4.05 30.41 -0.91
CA LEU A 336 2.75 29.87 -1.34
C LEU A 336 1.96 30.88 -2.18
N GLU A 337 2.04 32.18 -1.86
CA GLU A 337 1.40 33.24 -2.63
C GLU A 337 1.98 33.36 -4.05
N GLU A 338 3.27 33.10 -4.24
CA GLU A 338 3.89 32.98 -5.56
C GLU A 338 3.21 31.87 -6.40
N VAL A 339 2.87 30.74 -5.78
CA VAL A 339 2.19 29.63 -6.47
C VAL A 339 0.79 30.02 -6.93
N PHE A 340 0.08 30.88 -6.18
CA PHE A 340 -1.23 31.39 -6.61
C PHE A 340 -1.16 32.28 -7.86
N GLN A 341 0.00 32.86 -8.16
CA GLN A 341 0.24 33.60 -9.40
C GLN A 341 0.59 32.68 -10.58
N ASP A 342 1.08 31.47 -10.30
CA ASP A 342 1.49 30.46 -11.28
C ASP A 342 0.37 29.47 -11.61
N LEU A 343 -0.82 29.99 -11.89
CA LEU A 343 -1.99 29.18 -12.26
C LEU A 343 -1.74 28.40 -13.56
N LEU A 344 -1.96 27.08 -13.54
CA LEU A 344 -1.78 26.23 -14.72
C LEU A 344 -2.79 26.59 -15.81
N ARG A 345 -2.29 27.18 -16.90
CA ARG A 345 -3.07 27.55 -18.09
C ARG A 345 -3.06 26.49 -19.19
N GLY A 346 -2.25 25.44 -19.03
CA GLY A 346 -2.02 24.39 -20.03
C GLY A 346 -1.84 23.00 -19.40
N ASP A 347 -0.87 22.23 -19.90
CA ASP A 347 -0.61 20.85 -19.47
C ASP A 347 -0.25 20.76 -17.98
N ALA A 348 -0.62 19.63 -17.37
CA ALA A 348 -0.25 19.31 -16.00
C ALA A 348 1.29 19.18 -15.84
N PRO A 349 1.83 19.43 -14.63
CA PRO A 349 3.22 19.12 -14.32
C PRO A 349 3.62 17.70 -14.80
N PRO A 350 4.82 17.54 -15.40
CA PRO A 350 5.28 16.24 -15.88
C PRO A 350 5.31 15.18 -14.78
N ALA A 351 5.04 13.92 -15.13
CA ALA A 351 5.15 12.80 -14.18
C ALA A 351 6.54 12.68 -13.54
N ALA A 352 7.59 13.13 -14.24
CA ALA A 352 8.96 13.20 -13.69
C ALA A 352 9.07 14.15 -12.49
N SER A 353 8.34 15.27 -12.48
CA SER A 353 8.32 16.21 -11.36
C SER A 353 7.62 15.60 -10.14
N GLU A 354 6.56 14.82 -10.33
CA GLU A 354 5.92 14.07 -9.23
C GLU A 354 6.84 13.00 -8.62
N ILE A 355 7.64 12.32 -9.46
CA ILE A 355 8.64 11.35 -9.00
C ILE A 355 9.70 12.05 -8.15
N LYS A 356 10.25 13.17 -8.61
CA LYS A 356 11.20 13.98 -7.83
C LYS A 356 10.63 14.41 -6.48
N VAL A 357 9.35 14.83 -6.43
CA VAL A 357 8.68 15.21 -5.17
C VAL A 357 8.68 14.04 -4.19
N ARG A 358 8.33 12.84 -4.67
CA ARG A 358 8.32 11.63 -3.83
C ARG A 358 9.73 11.28 -3.37
N GLU A 359 10.73 11.27 -4.25
CA GLU A 359 12.12 10.98 -3.91
C GLU A 359 12.64 11.93 -2.82
N HIS A 360 12.41 13.23 -2.96
CA HIS A 360 12.81 14.22 -1.97
C HIS A 360 12.10 14.02 -0.62
N PHE A 361 10.79 13.74 -0.62
CA PHE A 361 10.05 13.49 0.63
C PHE A 361 10.51 12.20 1.33
N HIS A 362 10.81 11.13 0.59
CA HIS A 362 11.37 9.91 1.17
C HIS A 362 12.78 10.15 1.74
N ALA A 363 13.60 10.97 1.09
CA ALA A 363 14.91 11.36 1.63
C ALA A 363 14.77 12.11 2.97
N LEU A 364 13.78 13.00 3.11
CA LEU A 364 13.49 13.67 4.39
C LEU A 364 13.04 12.70 5.49
N LEU A 365 12.15 11.76 5.16
CA LEU A 365 11.71 10.72 6.10
C LEU A 365 12.89 9.86 6.56
N LYS A 366 13.74 9.44 5.63
CA LYS A 366 14.94 8.67 5.93
C LYS A 366 15.90 9.46 6.83
N ALA A 367 16.16 10.73 6.52
CA ALA A 367 17.02 11.57 7.34
C ALA A 367 16.49 11.77 8.78
N ARG A 368 15.17 11.90 8.96
CA ARG A 368 14.55 11.95 10.30
C ARG A 368 14.66 10.62 11.03
N GLU A 369 14.42 9.51 10.35
CA GLU A 369 14.57 8.17 10.92
C GLU A 369 16.03 7.90 11.35
N ASP A 370 17.00 8.22 10.48
CA ASP A 370 18.42 8.11 10.79
C ASP A 370 18.79 8.98 12.00
N SER A 371 18.29 10.22 12.07
CA SER A 371 18.49 11.12 13.22
C SER A 371 17.87 10.57 14.50
N ARG A 372 16.69 9.97 14.42
CA ARG A 372 15.98 9.35 15.56
C ARG A 372 16.73 8.12 16.06
N VAL A 373 17.19 7.26 15.15
CA VAL A 373 18.01 6.09 15.47
C VAL A 373 19.29 6.54 16.15
N GLN A 374 19.96 7.56 15.60
CA GLN A 374 21.18 8.12 16.18
C GLN A 374 20.95 8.70 17.57
N TYR A 375 19.92 9.54 17.76
CA TYR A 375 19.57 10.10 19.07
C TYR A 375 19.26 9.01 20.09
N ARG A 376 18.46 8.00 19.72
CA ARG A 376 18.18 6.85 20.60
C ARG A 376 19.46 6.07 20.90
N HIS A 377 20.35 5.88 19.93
CA HIS A 377 21.61 5.20 20.14
C HIS A 377 22.52 5.98 21.11
N THR A 378 22.65 7.30 20.94
CA THR A 378 23.42 8.16 21.83
C THR A 378 22.83 8.20 23.25
N ALA A 379 21.51 8.36 23.38
CA ALA A 379 20.83 8.30 24.68
C ALA A 379 21.02 6.93 25.36
N ARG A 380 20.90 5.83 24.61
CA ARG A 380 21.17 4.46 25.10
C ARG A 380 22.61 4.30 25.57
N GLN A 381 23.58 4.84 24.84
CA GLN A 381 24.99 4.80 25.24
C GLN A 381 25.22 5.60 26.52
N GLN A 382 24.58 6.76 26.68
CA GLN A 382 24.67 7.57 27.90
C GLN A 382 24.05 6.87 29.11
N GLU A 383 22.85 6.28 28.96
CA GLU A 383 22.19 5.52 30.03
C GLU A 383 23.00 4.29 30.43
N ARG A 384 23.50 3.52 29.44
CA ARG A 384 24.38 2.37 29.69
C ARG A 384 25.66 2.80 30.41
N PHE A 385 26.28 3.89 29.97
CA PHE A 385 27.49 4.42 30.61
C PHE A 385 27.23 4.82 32.06
N ALA A 386 26.09 5.47 32.35
CA ALA A 386 25.70 5.81 33.73
C ALA A 386 25.51 4.56 34.61
N LEU A 387 24.87 3.51 34.08
CA LEU A 387 24.70 2.22 34.78
C LEU A 387 26.05 1.54 35.06
N VAL A 388 26.95 1.50 34.07
CA VAL A 388 28.31 0.95 34.22
C VAL A 388 29.12 1.74 35.24
N GLN A 389 29.06 3.07 35.22
CA GLN A 389 29.73 3.90 36.23
C GLN A 389 29.18 3.66 37.64
N ALA A 390 27.87 3.49 37.79
CA ALA A 390 27.27 3.16 39.10
C ALA A 390 27.73 1.76 39.58
N ALA A 391 27.79 0.78 38.67
CA ALA A 391 28.29 -0.56 38.97
C ALA A 391 29.76 -0.54 39.41
N GLN A 392 30.62 0.20 38.69
CA GLN A 392 32.02 0.42 39.04
C GLN A 392 32.17 1.00 40.45
N ARG A 393 31.40 2.05 40.80
CA ARG A 393 31.44 2.66 42.14
C ARG A 393 31.03 1.67 43.23
N LEU A 394 29.97 0.89 43.02
CA LEU A 394 29.53 -0.12 43.99
C LEU A 394 30.58 -1.21 44.21
N LEU A 395 31.24 -1.65 43.15
CA LEU A 395 32.30 -2.65 43.22
C LEU A 395 33.55 -2.12 43.94
N VAL A 396 33.92 -0.85 43.71
CA VAL A 396 34.99 -0.18 44.46
C VAL A 396 34.64 -0.11 45.94
N LYS A 397 33.42 0.32 46.30
CA LYS A 397 32.96 0.35 47.69
C LYS A 397 33.02 -1.04 48.35
N ALA A 398 32.55 -2.07 47.65
CA ALA A 398 32.60 -3.45 48.15
C ALA A 398 34.03 -3.96 48.35
N ALA A 399 34.94 -3.63 47.42
CA ALA A 399 36.36 -3.96 47.54
C ALA A 399 37.03 -3.22 48.71
N LEU A 400 36.74 -1.93 48.91
CA LEU A 400 37.22 -1.16 50.06
C LEU A 400 36.72 -1.75 51.39
N CYS A 401 35.49 -2.29 51.46
CA CYS A 401 35.03 -3.03 52.63
C CYS A 401 35.87 -4.29 52.90
N ASP A 402 36.27 -5.04 51.87
CA ASP A 402 37.15 -6.21 52.04
C ASP A 402 38.57 -5.82 52.46
N ILE A 403 39.12 -4.74 51.90
CA ILE A 403 40.43 -4.21 52.31
C ILE A 403 40.40 -3.70 53.76
N ALA A 404 39.30 -3.09 54.20
CA ALA A 404 39.17 -2.66 55.60
C ALA A 404 39.08 -3.88 56.54
N LYS A 405 38.36 -4.94 56.14
CA LYS A 405 38.26 -6.18 56.90
C LYS A 405 39.55 -7.00 56.90
N SER A 406 40.38 -6.91 55.86
CA SER A 406 41.64 -7.67 55.78
C SER A 406 42.62 -7.36 56.91
N ARG A 407 42.56 -6.14 57.46
CA ARG A 407 43.35 -5.71 58.63
C ARG A 407 43.06 -6.52 59.91
N HIS A 408 41.92 -7.20 59.94
CA HIS A 408 41.50 -8.05 61.05
C HIS A 408 41.29 -9.52 60.62
N ALA A 409 41.80 -9.90 59.42
CA ALA A 409 41.66 -11.24 58.89
C ALA A 409 42.49 -12.27 59.67
N THR A 410 41.92 -13.45 59.85
CA THR A 410 42.62 -14.61 60.40
C THR A 410 43.18 -15.49 59.27
N LEU A 411 44.01 -16.49 59.60
CA LEU A 411 44.56 -17.45 58.62
C LEU A 411 43.50 -18.23 57.85
N PHE A 412 42.24 -18.23 58.30
CA PHE A 412 41.12 -18.91 57.65
C PHE A 412 40.36 -18.02 56.66
N ASP A 413 40.71 -16.73 56.57
CA ASP A 413 40.05 -15.74 55.72
C ASP A 413 40.83 -15.52 54.41
N GLU A 414 41.10 -16.58 53.65
CA GLU A 414 41.98 -16.58 52.46
C GLU A 414 41.67 -15.47 51.44
N ASP A 415 40.38 -15.19 51.21
CA ASP A 415 39.93 -14.15 50.28
C ASP A 415 40.17 -12.72 50.80
N LEU A 416 40.21 -12.53 52.13
CA LEU A 416 40.48 -11.23 52.76
C LEU A 416 41.99 -10.97 52.90
N ILE A 417 42.80 -12.00 53.19
CA ILE A 417 44.26 -11.87 53.34
C ILE A 417 44.91 -11.26 52.08
N THR A 418 44.36 -11.57 50.91
CA THR A 418 44.90 -11.13 49.62
C THR A 418 44.26 -9.85 49.09
N ALA A 419 43.33 -9.23 49.84
CA ALA A 419 42.67 -7.99 49.46
C ALA A 419 43.63 -6.80 49.58
N GLY A 420 43.81 -6.08 48.49
CA GLY A 420 44.71 -4.93 48.38
C GLY A 420 44.12 -3.84 47.49
N PHE A 421 44.82 -2.71 47.38
CA PHE A 421 44.44 -1.59 46.52
C PHE A 421 44.76 -1.89 45.04
N ASP A 422 44.15 -2.96 44.51
CA ASP A 422 44.36 -3.50 43.18
C ASP A 422 43.03 -3.92 42.50
N GLY A 423 43.07 -4.05 41.17
CA GLY A 423 41.91 -4.51 40.39
C GLY A 423 41.51 -5.97 40.68
N ALA A 424 42.44 -6.79 41.17
CA ALA A 424 42.15 -8.19 41.53
C ALA A 424 41.15 -8.29 42.69
N THR A 425 41.17 -7.32 43.61
CA THR A 425 40.23 -7.22 44.72
C THR A 425 38.79 -6.93 44.27
N ILE A 426 38.61 -6.19 43.18
CA ILE A 426 37.29 -6.00 42.56
C ILE A 426 36.81 -7.27 41.88
N LEU A 427 37.66 -7.95 41.10
CA LEU A 427 37.28 -9.19 40.42
C LEU A 427 36.89 -10.30 41.40
N ARG A 428 37.51 -10.34 42.59
CA ARG A 428 37.14 -11.28 43.67
C ARG A 428 35.71 -11.09 44.17
N GLN A 429 35.11 -9.90 44.05
CA GLN A 429 33.70 -9.71 44.41
C GLN A 429 32.76 -10.65 43.63
N ARG A 430 33.17 -11.15 42.46
CA ARG A 430 32.42 -12.17 41.70
C ARG A 430 32.14 -13.42 42.52
N LYS A 431 33.04 -13.82 43.44
CA LYS A 431 32.85 -14.99 44.32
C LYS A 431 31.68 -14.82 45.29
N LYS A 432 31.30 -13.58 45.60
CA LYS A 432 30.15 -13.26 46.48
C LYS A 432 28.78 -13.43 45.80
N GLY A 433 28.75 -13.77 44.50
CA GLY A 433 27.53 -14.00 43.74
C GLY A 433 26.74 -12.72 43.46
N LEU A 434 25.42 -12.84 43.32
CA LEU A 434 24.52 -11.71 43.06
C LEU A 434 24.51 -10.71 44.24
N PRO A 435 24.55 -9.39 43.98
CA PRO A 435 24.51 -8.72 42.67
C PRO A 435 25.90 -8.57 41.98
N PHE A 436 26.99 -8.77 42.72
CA PHE A 436 28.34 -8.41 42.28
C PHE A 436 28.82 -9.17 41.03
N SER A 437 28.49 -10.46 40.90
CA SER A 437 28.84 -11.25 39.73
C SER A 437 28.29 -10.68 38.42
N GLU A 438 27.08 -10.10 38.49
CA GLU A 438 26.37 -9.49 37.36
C GLU A 438 26.90 -8.08 37.09
N LEU A 439 27.13 -7.27 38.12
CA LEU A 439 27.74 -5.94 37.95
C LEU A 439 29.14 -6.02 37.31
N ILE A 440 29.91 -7.06 37.63
CA ILE A 440 31.21 -7.33 36.99
C ILE A 440 31.05 -7.71 35.52
N SER A 441 29.96 -8.37 35.13
CA SER A 441 29.72 -8.75 33.72
C SER A 441 29.41 -7.53 32.84
N TRP A 442 29.00 -6.40 33.43
CA TRP A 442 28.68 -5.16 32.71
C TRP A 442 29.91 -4.34 32.31
N ILE A 443 31.06 -4.58 32.94
CA ILE A 443 32.28 -3.78 32.80
C ILE A 443 33.23 -4.44 31.79
N HIS A 444 33.78 -3.66 30.87
CA HIS A 444 34.78 -4.15 29.93
C HIS A 444 36.10 -4.50 30.67
N PRO A 445 36.85 -5.55 30.28
CA PRO A 445 38.11 -5.93 30.92
C PRO A 445 39.13 -4.80 31.07
N ASP A 446 39.15 -3.84 30.14
CA ASP A 446 40.06 -2.69 30.16
C ASP A 446 39.54 -1.48 30.97
N GLU A 447 38.30 -1.55 31.45
CA GLU A 447 37.62 -0.47 32.19
C GLU A 447 37.41 -0.81 33.68
N PHE A 448 38.08 -1.84 34.20
CA PHE A 448 37.97 -2.17 35.62
C PHE A 448 38.60 -1.08 36.49
N PRO A 449 37.85 -0.54 37.48
CA PRO A 449 38.41 0.45 38.38
C PRO A 449 39.41 -0.21 39.33
N VAL A 450 40.27 0.61 39.94
CA VAL A 450 41.19 0.19 40.98
C VAL A 450 40.82 0.96 42.25
N PRO A 451 40.56 0.27 43.39
CA PRO A 451 40.32 0.95 44.65
C PRO A 451 41.58 1.69 45.08
N THR A 452 41.42 2.91 45.61
CA THR A 452 42.55 3.76 46.05
C THR A 452 42.36 4.21 47.49
N MET A 453 43.47 4.58 48.15
CA MET A 453 43.42 5.11 49.51
C MET A 453 42.81 6.51 49.59
N ASP A 454 42.84 7.26 48.47
CA ASP A 454 42.31 8.63 48.38
C ASP A 454 40.78 8.66 48.14
N ASP A 455 40.14 7.50 48.02
CA ASP A 455 38.68 7.42 47.83
C ASP A 455 37.95 7.94 49.08
N PRO A 456 37.01 8.89 48.96
CA PRO A 456 36.27 9.42 50.11
C PRO A 456 35.54 8.35 50.92
N PHE A 457 35.08 7.27 50.27
CA PHE A 457 34.42 6.16 50.94
C PHE A 457 35.39 5.34 51.79
N TRP A 458 36.68 5.29 51.44
CA TRP A 458 37.69 4.63 52.26
C TRP A 458 37.76 5.23 53.66
N MET A 459 37.73 6.56 53.77
CA MET A 459 37.71 7.29 55.05
C MET A 459 36.47 6.96 55.90
N GLU A 460 35.35 6.60 55.26
CA GLU A 460 34.13 6.20 55.96
C GLU A 460 34.21 4.78 56.52
N VAL A 461 35.01 3.89 55.93
CA VAL A 461 35.07 2.47 56.29
C VAL A 461 36.31 2.15 57.13
N GLU A 462 37.40 2.88 56.93
CA GLU A 462 38.65 2.72 57.67
C GLU A 462 38.44 2.94 59.16
N GLY A 463 38.88 1.97 59.99
CA GLY A 463 38.75 2.03 61.45
C GLY A 463 37.37 1.63 62.02
N LYS A 464 36.39 1.30 61.17
CA LYS A 464 35.11 0.71 61.64
C LYS A 464 35.28 -0.74 62.07
N SER A 465 34.46 -1.17 63.04
CA SER A 465 34.42 -2.58 63.46
C SER A 465 33.83 -3.49 62.37
N GLN A 466 34.19 -4.77 62.39
CA GLN A 466 33.72 -5.76 61.42
C GLN A 466 32.18 -5.82 61.32
N LYS A 467 31.47 -5.66 62.46
CA LYS A 467 30.00 -5.62 62.52
C LYS A 467 29.42 -4.38 61.82
N GLN A 468 30.08 -3.24 61.93
CA GLN A 468 29.65 -2.02 61.23
C GLN A 468 29.89 -2.14 59.72
N ILE A 469 31.02 -2.72 59.31
CA ILE A 469 31.34 -2.95 57.89
C ILE A 469 30.32 -3.92 57.26
N GLN A 470 29.91 -4.98 57.97
CA GLN A 470 28.86 -5.90 57.50
C GLN A 470 27.52 -5.19 57.23
N GLY A 471 27.14 -4.21 58.05
CA GLY A 471 25.94 -3.40 57.81
C GLY A 471 26.04 -2.55 56.54
N ILE A 472 27.22 -1.99 56.28
CA ILE A 472 27.51 -1.20 55.07
C ILE A 472 27.49 -2.10 53.82
N GLU A 473 28.10 -3.28 53.89
CA GLU A 473 28.06 -4.25 52.79
C GLU A 473 26.65 -4.71 52.44
N LYS A 474 25.77 -4.87 53.44
CA LYS A 474 24.36 -5.18 53.21
C LYS A 474 23.66 -4.08 52.40
N ALA A 475 23.88 -2.81 52.75
CA ALA A 475 23.33 -1.69 52.01
C ALA A 475 23.87 -1.62 50.56
N ILE A 476 25.18 -1.84 50.36
CA ILE A 476 25.80 -1.92 49.03
C ILE A 476 25.17 -3.05 48.21
N LYS A 477 24.88 -4.20 48.84
CA LYS A 477 24.25 -5.35 48.19
C LYS A 477 22.81 -5.05 47.75
N GLU A 478 22.06 -4.31 48.56
CA GLU A 478 20.70 -3.86 48.22
C GLU A 478 20.73 -2.86 47.04
N GLU A 479 21.61 -1.86 47.09
CA GLU A 479 21.81 -0.88 46.01
C GLU A 479 22.23 -1.55 44.69
N GLY A 480 23.12 -2.55 44.76
CA GLY A 480 23.52 -3.34 43.58
C GLY A 480 22.39 -4.17 42.99
N SER A 481 21.47 -4.68 43.82
CA SER A 481 20.31 -5.44 43.34
C SER A 481 19.29 -4.55 42.66
N GLU A 482 19.06 -3.33 43.19
CA GLU A 482 18.23 -2.31 42.53
C GLU A 482 18.83 -1.88 41.19
N LEU A 483 20.16 -1.72 41.13
CA LEU A 483 20.86 -1.36 39.90
C LEU A 483 20.69 -2.43 38.82
N ILE A 484 20.77 -3.72 39.17
CA ILE A 484 20.48 -4.84 38.25
C ILE A 484 19.06 -4.74 37.70
N GLY A 485 18.07 -4.44 38.55
CA GLY A 485 16.68 -4.25 38.12
C GLY A 485 16.54 -3.16 37.04
N LYS A 486 17.22 -2.02 37.23
CA LYS A 486 17.28 -0.94 36.22
C LYS A 486 17.95 -1.42 34.91
N GLY A 487 18.98 -2.25 35.01
CA GLY A 487 19.64 -2.86 33.85
C GLY A 487 18.77 -3.86 33.08
N THR A 488 17.97 -4.67 33.78
CA THR A 488 17.05 -5.62 33.12
C THR A 488 15.88 -4.92 32.43
N GLU A 489 15.34 -3.86 33.03
CA GLU A 489 14.32 -3.01 32.39
C GLU A 489 14.87 -2.29 31.15
N TRP A 490 16.13 -1.83 31.18
CA TRP A 490 16.82 -1.27 30.03
C TRP A 490 16.95 -2.31 28.89
N SER A 491 17.29 -3.56 29.22
CA SER A 491 17.43 -4.65 28.25
C SER A 491 16.10 -5.03 27.57
N GLY A 492 14.99 -5.01 28.31
CA GLY A 492 13.65 -5.35 27.80
C GLY A 492 13.06 -4.35 26.80
N LYS A 493 13.50 -3.08 26.81
CA LYS A 493 13.04 -2.02 25.89
C LYS A 493 13.67 -2.09 24.48
N ASN A 494 14.39 -3.16 24.14
CA ASN A 494 15.25 -3.28 22.96
C ASN A 494 14.60 -3.88 21.69
N ALA A 495 13.29 -4.17 21.69
CA ALA A 495 12.61 -4.56 20.44
C ALA A 495 12.51 -3.35 19.49
N VAL A 496 13.24 -3.40 18.37
CA VAL A 496 13.15 -2.37 17.33
C VAL A 496 11.93 -2.68 16.48
N GLU A 497 10.84 -1.95 16.71
CA GLU A 497 9.73 -1.92 15.76
C GLU A 497 10.13 -1.10 14.53
N THR A 498 10.27 -1.76 13.39
CA THR A 498 10.39 -1.12 12.08
C THR A 498 9.03 -0.54 11.69
N PHE A 499 8.94 0.79 11.64
CA PHE A 499 7.74 1.50 11.16
C PHE A 499 7.87 1.82 9.68
N ILE A 500 6.86 1.42 8.90
CA ILE A 500 6.71 1.84 7.50
C ILE A 500 5.78 3.07 7.50
N PRO A 501 6.26 4.28 7.19
CA PRO A 501 5.43 5.48 7.20
C PRO A 501 4.40 5.43 6.08
N VAL A 502 3.11 5.62 6.42
CA VAL A 502 2.06 5.82 5.42
C VAL A 502 2.13 7.26 4.92
N ILE A 503 2.34 7.44 3.61
CA ILE A 503 2.47 8.76 2.97
C ILE A 503 1.14 9.12 2.31
N ALA A 504 0.46 10.13 2.85
CA ALA A 504 -0.69 10.77 2.22
C ALA A 504 -0.22 11.82 1.21
N LEU A 505 -0.83 11.84 0.02
CA LEU A 505 -0.49 12.78 -1.04
C LEU A 505 -1.75 13.49 -1.52
N ARG A 506 -1.67 14.82 -1.60
CA ARG A 506 -2.74 15.68 -2.12
C ARG A 506 -2.20 16.54 -3.26
N ARG A 507 -2.89 16.53 -4.40
CA ARG A 507 -2.58 17.36 -5.58
C ARG A 507 -3.55 18.54 -5.64
N TYR A 508 -3.09 19.65 -6.19
CA TYR A 508 -3.93 20.81 -6.48
C TYR A 508 -4.14 21.02 -7.99
N PHE A 509 -3.85 19.99 -8.79
CA PHE A 509 -4.02 19.94 -10.25
C PHE A 509 -4.44 18.54 -10.72
N THR A 510 -5.06 18.46 -11.89
CA THR A 510 -5.44 17.21 -12.55
C THR A 510 -4.28 16.67 -13.40
N ARG A 511 -4.02 15.36 -13.37
CA ARG A 511 -2.92 14.72 -14.14
C ARG A 511 -3.21 14.71 -15.64
N GLY A 512 -2.23 15.14 -16.45
CA GLY A 512 -2.29 15.03 -17.92
C GLY A 512 -2.01 13.59 -18.36
N GLN A 513 -2.96 12.96 -19.04
CA GLN A 513 -2.75 11.63 -19.63
C GLN A 513 -1.86 11.76 -20.89
N LYS A 514 -0.63 11.24 -20.85
CA LYS A 514 0.13 10.89 -22.07
C LYS A 514 0.23 9.37 -22.17
N GLU A 515 -0.26 8.83 -23.28
CA GLU A 515 -0.41 7.41 -23.58
C GLU A 515 0.93 6.68 -23.66
N LYS A 516 1.05 5.55 -22.95
CA LYS A 516 2.00 4.47 -23.25
C LYS A 516 1.31 3.44 -24.16
N PRO A 517 2.03 2.75 -25.06
CA PRO A 517 1.43 1.81 -26.00
C PRO A 517 0.75 0.64 -25.26
N ARG A 518 -0.49 0.32 -25.66
CA ARG A 518 -1.35 -0.69 -25.03
C ARG A 518 -1.07 -2.07 -25.64
N LEU A 519 -0.91 -3.09 -24.80
CA LEU A 519 -0.88 -4.50 -25.22
C LEU A 519 -2.15 -5.20 -24.69
N THR A 520 -3.03 -5.64 -25.58
CA THR A 520 -4.31 -6.30 -25.25
C THR A 520 -4.24 -7.78 -25.59
N LEU A 521 -4.47 -8.66 -24.61
CA LEU A 521 -4.45 -10.12 -24.79
C LEU A 521 -5.76 -10.60 -25.46
N VAL A 522 -5.63 -11.34 -26.57
CA VAL A 522 -6.68 -11.97 -27.37
C VAL A 522 -6.36 -13.45 -27.51
N ILE A 523 -7.30 -14.32 -27.17
CA ILE A 523 -7.05 -15.76 -27.06
C ILE A 523 -6.93 -16.44 -28.45
N ALA A 524 -7.55 -15.88 -29.50
CA ALA A 524 -7.42 -16.41 -30.86
C ALA A 524 -7.80 -15.38 -31.95
N PRO A 525 -6.90 -14.47 -32.36
CA PRO A 525 -7.15 -13.55 -33.46
C PRO A 525 -7.27 -14.33 -34.79
N ALA A 526 -8.01 -13.76 -35.74
CA ALA A 526 -8.18 -14.35 -37.06
C ALA A 526 -6.80 -14.57 -37.71
N ARG A 527 -6.63 -15.68 -38.46
CA ARG A 527 -5.32 -16.06 -39.03
C ARG A 527 -4.66 -14.94 -39.86
N LYS A 528 -5.45 -14.07 -40.48
CA LYS A 528 -5.00 -12.92 -41.29
C LYS A 528 -4.45 -11.74 -40.45
N GLU A 529 -4.80 -11.66 -39.17
CA GLU A 529 -4.41 -10.58 -38.25
C GLU A 529 -3.16 -10.95 -37.41
N ARG A 530 -2.77 -12.23 -37.44
CA ARG A 530 -1.55 -12.74 -36.82
C ARG A 530 -0.33 -12.19 -37.56
N PHE A 531 0.61 -11.65 -36.80
CA PHE A 531 1.83 -10.99 -37.28
C PHE A 531 1.59 -9.80 -38.21
N THR A 532 0.37 -9.26 -38.24
CA THR A 532 0.04 -7.99 -38.90
C THR A 532 -0.48 -6.99 -37.88
N ARG A 533 -1.29 -7.44 -36.93
CA ARG A 533 -1.80 -6.66 -35.79
C ARG A 533 -1.46 -7.28 -34.42
N TYR A 534 -1.42 -8.62 -34.36
CA TYR A 534 -1.17 -9.36 -33.12
C TYR A 534 0.14 -10.14 -33.17
N LEU A 535 0.85 -10.21 -32.04
CA LEU A 535 2.00 -11.08 -31.81
C LEU A 535 1.66 -12.21 -30.84
N PRO A 536 2.24 -13.41 -30.98
CA PRO A 536 2.00 -14.50 -30.03
C PRO A 536 2.61 -14.15 -28.66
N PHE A 537 1.92 -14.55 -27.59
CA PHE A 537 2.36 -14.42 -26.21
C PHE A 537 2.89 -15.77 -25.68
N TYR A 538 4.07 -15.72 -25.08
CA TYR A 538 4.69 -16.87 -24.41
C TYR A 538 5.14 -16.49 -22.99
N SER A 539 5.05 -17.43 -22.05
CA SER A 539 5.90 -17.43 -20.85
C SER A 539 7.38 -17.56 -21.22
N MET A 540 8.27 -17.25 -20.27
CA MET A 540 9.71 -17.40 -20.46
C MET A 540 10.08 -18.86 -20.79
N GLU A 541 9.50 -19.85 -20.11
CA GLU A 541 9.77 -21.26 -20.42
C GLU A 541 9.21 -21.67 -21.79
N ALA A 542 7.99 -21.25 -22.14
CA ALA A 542 7.40 -21.57 -23.44
C ALA A 542 8.18 -20.95 -24.60
N ALA A 543 8.66 -19.71 -24.42
CA ALA A 543 9.53 -19.05 -25.40
C ALA A 543 10.87 -19.80 -25.55
N PHE A 544 11.44 -20.27 -24.45
CA PHE A 544 12.64 -21.11 -24.50
C PHE A 544 12.37 -22.44 -25.21
N ASP A 545 11.33 -23.19 -24.86
CA ASP A 545 11.03 -24.46 -25.49
C ASP A 545 10.76 -24.32 -27.00
N LYS A 546 10.05 -23.27 -27.42
CA LYS A 546 9.76 -23.00 -28.82
C LYS A 546 10.99 -22.55 -29.62
N PHE A 547 11.65 -21.48 -29.18
CA PHE A 547 12.70 -20.82 -29.98
C PHE A 547 14.09 -21.41 -29.73
N VAL A 548 14.29 -22.17 -28.66
CA VAL A 548 15.57 -22.82 -28.34
C VAL A 548 15.55 -24.32 -28.58
N GLN A 549 14.54 -25.04 -28.06
CA GLN A 549 14.50 -26.51 -28.13
C GLN A 549 13.75 -27.03 -29.37
N GLY A 550 13.05 -26.16 -30.11
CA GLY A 550 12.27 -26.54 -31.29
C GLY A 550 11.07 -27.42 -30.94
N LYS A 551 10.61 -27.37 -29.68
CA LYS A 551 9.40 -28.07 -29.23
C LYS A 551 8.17 -27.26 -29.62
N ASP A 552 7.05 -27.95 -29.86
CA ASP A 552 5.75 -27.30 -29.95
C ASP A 552 5.35 -26.78 -28.56
N ALA A 553 5.64 -25.50 -28.30
CA ALA A 553 5.13 -24.81 -27.12
C ALA A 553 3.78 -24.16 -27.44
N ALA A 554 2.79 -24.40 -26.58
CA ALA A 554 1.49 -23.75 -26.71
C ALA A 554 1.64 -22.23 -26.53
N GLU A 555 1.09 -21.47 -27.46
CA GLU A 555 0.89 -20.03 -27.30
C GLU A 555 -0.13 -19.82 -26.19
N GLU A 556 0.21 -19.04 -25.16
CA GLU A 556 -0.72 -18.71 -24.07
C GLU A 556 -1.80 -17.72 -24.53
N GLY A 557 -1.53 -17.03 -25.65
CA GLY A 557 -2.48 -16.16 -26.32
C GLY A 557 -1.79 -15.32 -27.41
N TRP A 558 -2.46 -14.27 -27.84
CA TRP A 558 -1.93 -13.29 -28.78
C TRP A 558 -2.12 -11.89 -28.21
N MET A 559 -1.17 -10.98 -28.40
CA MET A 559 -1.27 -9.59 -27.95
C MET A 559 -1.25 -8.63 -29.12
N GLU A 560 -2.14 -7.65 -29.10
CA GLU A 560 -2.09 -6.53 -30.05
C GLU A 560 -0.83 -5.72 -29.80
N ALA A 561 0.02 -5.55 -30.82
CA ALA A 561 1.35 -4.95 -30.67
C ALA A 561 1.49 -3.68 -31.51
N GLY A 562 1.12 -2.53 -30.95
CA GLY A 562 1.24 -1.21 -31.56
C GLY A 562 2.64 -0.60 -31.46
N ILE A 563 3.67 -1.28 -31.97
CA ILE A 563 5.09 -0.93 -31.71
C ILE A 563 5.73 0.01 -32.75
N GLY A 564 4.94 0.63 -33.63
CA GLY A 564 5.44 1.52 -34.70
C GLY A 564 6.35 0.83 -35.74
N LYS A 565 6.45 -0.51 -35.73
CA LYS A 565 7.20 -1.34 -36.69
C LYS A 565 6.29 -2.39 -37.31
N LYS A 566 6.65 -2.85 -38.51
CA LYS A 566 5.95 -3.96 -39.18
C LYS A 566 6.18 -5.25 -38.40
N LEU A 567 5.10 -5.85 -37.92
CA LEU A 567 5.12 -7.14 -37.24
C LEU A 567 5.53 -8.26 -38.20
N ASN A 568 6.19 -9.29 -37.67
CA ASN A 568 6.66 -10.43 -38.44
C ASN A 568 6.64 -11.71 -37.58
N LYS A 569 6.94 -12.87 -38.19
CA LYS A 569 6.86 -14.18 -37.54
C LYS A 569 7.97 -14.48 -36.51
N SER A 570 9.05 -13.70 -36.50
CA SER A 570 10.14 -13.86 -35.52
C SER A 570 9.88 -13.07 -34.24
N MET A 571 8.91 -12.15 -34.26
CA MET A 571 8.51 -11.36 -33.11
C MET A 571 7.50 -12.09 -32.21
N PHE A 572 7.63 -11.88 -30.90
CA PHE A 572 6.71 -12.40 -29.89
C PHE A 572 6.68 -11.47 -28.68
N VAL A 573 5.70 -11.68 -27.80
CA VAL A 573 5.56 -10.93 -26.55
C VAL A 573 5.79 -11.86 -25.37
N MET A 574 6.46 -11.35 -24.35
CA MET A 574 6.74 -12.07 -23.12
C MET A 574 6.44 -11.19 -21.92
N ARG A 575 5.92 -11.77 -20.85
CA ARG A 575 5.82 -11.08 -19.56
C ARG A 575 7.20 -11.15 -18.91
N ILE A 576 7.79 -10.00 -18.64
CA ILE A 576 9.01 -9.92 -17.86
C ILE A 576 8.65 -10.19 -16.43
N GLU A 577 9.40 -11.10 -15.83
CA GLU A 577 9.40 -11.28 -14.40
C GLU A 577 10.69 -10.64 -13.88
N GLY A 578 10.70 -10.19 -12.63
CA GLY A 578 11.74 -9.51 -11.84
C GLY A 578 12.31 -8.19 -12.38
N GLN A 579 13.12 -7.55 -11.54
CA GLN A 579 13.41 -6.10 -11.62
C GLN A 579 14.82 -5.75 -12.13
N ALA A 580 15.58 -6.73 -12.64
CA ALA A 580 16.97 -6.54 -13.07
C ALA A 580 17.14 -5.50 -14.20
N MET A 581 16.08 -5.22 -14.95
CA MET A 581 16.07 -4.29 -16.10
C MET A 581 15.35 -2.97 -15.80
N GLU A 582 15.01 -2.68 -14.55
CA GLU A 582 14.43 -1.39 -14.19
C GLU A 582 15.44 -0.24 -14.35
N PRO A 583 14.99 0.96 -14.78
CA PRO A 583 13.60 1.34 -15.05
C PRO A 583 13.14 1.06 -16.49
N LEU A 584 13.97 0.43 -17.33
CA LEU A 584 13.65 0.20 -18.74
C LEU A 584 12.51 -0.80 -18.92
N ILE A 585 12.54 -1.89 -18.14
CA ILE A 585 11.48 -2.91 -18.11
C ILE A 585 11.20 -3.28 -16.66
N SER A 586 9.96 -3.06 -16.22
CA SER A 586 9.50 -3.36 -14.86
C SER A 586 9.06 -4.81 -14.70
N ASP A 587 9.06 -5.28 -13.45
CA ASP A 587 8.49 -6.58 -13.12
C ASP A 587 7.00 -6.65 -13.50
N GLY A 588 6.58 -7.77 -14.08
CA GLY A 588 5.24 -8.01 -14.61
C GLY A 588 4.94 -7.32 -15.94
N GLN A 589 5.86 -6.51 -16.48
CA GLN A 589 5.65 -5.76 -17.72
C GLN A 589 5.73 -6.67 -18.95
N PHE A 590 4.85 -6.45 -19.93
CA PHE A 590 4.95 -7.14 -21.22
C PHE A 590 5.97 -6.44 -22.13
N ALA A 591 6.84 -7.24 -22.72
CA ALA A 591 7.89 -6.76 -23.61
C ALA A 591 7.88 -7.56 -24.92
N VAL A 592 8.16 -6.84 -26.02
CA VAL A 592 8.23 -7.41 -27.36
C VAL A 592 9.67 -7.77 -27.66
N PHE A 593 9.87 -9.00 -28.11
CA PHE A 593 11.15 -9.57 -28.48
C PHE A 593 11.14 -10.03 -29.93
N ASP A 594 12.30 -10.00 -30.57
CA ASP A 594 12.53 -10.53 -31.90
C ASP A 594 13.60 -11.64 -31.84
N SER A 595 13.21 -12.85 -32.26
CA SER A 595 14.10 -14.00 -32.34
C SER A 595 15.05 -13.96 -33.55
N ASP A 596 14.76 -13.11 -34.55
CA ASP A 596 15.66 -12.87 -35.68
C ASP A 596 16.72 -11.82 -35.30
N ILE A 597 17.77 -12.29 -34.64
CA ILE A 597 18.83 -11.45 -34.07
C ILE A 597 19.77 -10.99 -35.19
N ARG A 598 19.61 -9.74 -35.64
CA ARG A 598 20.47 -9.09 -36.66
C ARG A 598 21.21 -7.86 -36.10
N GLY A 599 22.39 -7.58 -36.63
CA GLY A 599 23.20 -6.40 -36.27
C GLY A 599 24.06 -6.58 -35.01
N SER A 600 24.74 -5.52 -34.59
CA SER A 600 25.67 -5.55 -33.44
C SER A 600 24.94 -5.90 -32.15
N LEU A 601 25.45 -6.87 -31.38
CA LEU A 601 24.88 -7.32 -30.11
C LEU A 601 25.41 -6.57 -28.89
N ASP A 602 26.49 -5.81 -29.05
CA ASP A 602 27.06 -5.02 -27.96
C ASP A 602 26.11 -3.89 -27.54
N GLY A 603 25.84 -3.80 -26.23
CA GLY A 603 24.88 -2.87 -25.63
C GLY A 603 23.40 -3.26 -25.80
N ALA A 604 23.08 -4.37 -26.47
CA ALA A 604 21.71 -4.78 -26.69
C ALA A 604 21.09 -5.45 -25.46
N VAL A 605 19.79 -5.22 -25.23
CA VAL A 605 19.02 -5.96 -24.23
C VAL A 605 18.53 -7.27 -24.84
N LEU A 606 18.89 -8.38 -24.22
CA LEU A 606 18.70 -9.72 -24.74
C LEU A 606 17.99 -10.60 -23.72
N PHE A 607 17.07 -11.42 -24.21
CA PHE A 607 16.58 -12.60 -23.50
C PHE A 607 17.54 -13.76 -23.75
N VAL A 608 18.11 -14.31 -22.68
CA VAL A 608 19.19 -15.29 -22.75
C VAL A 608 18.96 -16.46 -21.81
N TYR A 609 19.53 -17.61 -22.17
CA TYR A 609 19.68 -18.79 -21.34
C TYR A 609 21.15 -18.99 -20.98
N GLY A 610 21.43 -19.34 -19.73
CA GLY A 610 22.77 -19.79 -19.34
C GLY A 610 22.76 -20.77 -18.19
N LYS A 611 23.44 -21.91 -18.33
CA LYS A 611 23.50 -22.97 -17.31
C LYS A 611 24.09 -22.48 -15.97
N ASN A 612 24.99 -21.51 -16.04
CA ASN A 612 25.65 -20.90 -14.87
C ASN A 612 25.04 -19.53 -14.50
N ILE A 613 23.93 -19.16 -15.12
CA ILE A 613 23.12 -17.99 -14.76
C ILE A 613 21.99 -18.57 -13.91
N TYR A 614 22.09 -18.43 -12.59
CA TYR A 614 21.01 -18.84 -11.69
C TYR A 614 20.47 -17.58 -11.02
N ASP A 615 19.20 -17.27 -11.28
CA ASP A 615 18.49 -16.23 -10.54
C ASP A 615 17.83 -16.88 -9.31
N PRO A 616 18.35 -16.65 -8.09
CA PRO A 616 17.84 -17.29 -6.87
C PRO A 616 16.39 -16.92 -6.57
N ASN A 617 15.87 -15.84 -7.15
CA ASN A 617 14.48 -15.44 -6.96
C ASN A 617 13.49 -16.21 -7.85
N ARG A 618 13.96 -16.97 -8.85
CA ARG A 618 13.09 -17.62 -9.85
C ARG A 618 13.36 -19.09 -10.11
N SER A 619 14.42 -19.66 -9.54
CA SER A 619 14.78 -21.06 -9.75
C SER A 619 14.90 -21.41 -11.25
N SER A 620 15.35 -20.47 -12.10
CA SER A 620 15.44 -20.65 -13.54
C SER A 620 16.77 -20.10 -14.11
N HIS A 621 17.14 -20.63 -15.28
CA HIS A 621 18.39 -20.30 -16.00
C HIS A 621 18.19 -19.24 -17.11
N LEU A 622 17.06 -18.55 -17.05
CA LEU A 622 16.59 -17.59 -18.06
C LEU A 622 16.65 -16.19 -17.47
N THR A 623 17.18 -15.22 -18.23
CA THR A 623 17.24 -13.82 -17.79
C THR A 623 17.17 -12.85 -18.96
N VAL A 624 16.74 -11.61 -18.69
CA VAL A 624 16.79 -10.51 -19.65
C VAL A 624 17.80 -9.50 -19.15
N ARG A 625 18.86 -9.25 -19.94
CA ARG A 625 19.97 -8.38 -19.55
C ARG A 625 20.61 -7.64 -20.71
N ARG A 626 21.31 -6.54 -20.42
CA ARG A 626 22.14 -5.85 -21.40
C ARG A 626 23.45 -6.63 -21.61
N LEU A 627 23.72 -7.01 -22.85
CA LEU A 627 24.97 -7.68 -23.22
C LEU A 627 26.07 -6.64 -23.46
N LYS A 628 27.26 -6.90 -22.91
CA LYS A 628 28.48 -6.18 -23.22
C LYS A 628 29.58 -7.17 -23.60
N ILE A 629 30.22 -6.95 -24.74
CA ILE A 629 31.25 -7.85 -25.27
C ILE A 629 32.64 -7.34 -24.85
N ILE A 630 33.45 -8.21 -24.25
CA ILE A 630 34.84 -7.91 -23.86
C ILE A 630 35.77 -8.79 -24.71
N GLY A 631 36.70 -8.19 -25.45
CA GLY A 631 37.75 -8.92 -26.19
C GLY A 631 37.44 -9.37 -27.63
N GLY A 632 36.28 -9.02 -28.19
CA GLY A 632 35.92 -9.33 -29.58
C GLY A 632 35.58 -10.81 -29.85
N ALA A 633 35.11 -11.11 -31.05
CA ALA A 633 34.75 -12.47 -31.48
C ALA A 633 35.90 -13.09 -32.28
N LYS A 634 36.36 -14.29 -31.90
CA LYS A 634 37.22 -15.14 -32.75
C LYS A 634 36.38 -16.29 -33.28
N ASN A 635 36.37 -16.49 -34.60
CA ASN A 635 35.60 -17.54 -35.28
C ASN A 635 34.09 -17.60 -34.94
N GLY A 636 33.48 -16.45 -34.61
CA GLY A 636 32.05 -16.37 -34.26
C GLY A 636 31.72 -16.80 -32.83
N GLU A 637 32.73 -17.11 -32.00
CA GLU A 637 32.57 -17.42 -30.58
C GLU A 637 33.08 -16.24 -29.73
N TYR A 638 32.28 -15.84 -28.73
CA TYR A 638 32.60 -14.73 -27.83
C TYR A 638 33.58 -15.19 -26.75
N GLN A 639 34.71 -14.49 -26.61
CA GLN A 639 35.73 -14.86 -25.62
C GLN A 639 35.32 -14.49 -24.20
N GLU A 640 34.71 -13.32 -24.03
CA GLU A 640 34.28 -12.82 -22.73
C GLU A 640 33.04 -11.92 -22.91
N ILE A 641 31.98 -12.21 -22.15
CA ILE A 641 30.74 -11.42 -22.19
C ILE A 641 30.27 -11.09 -20.77
N VAL A 642 29.71 -9.89 -20.63
CA VAL A 642 29.07 -9.44 -19.39
C VAL A 642 27.59 -9.23 -19.66
N LEU A 643 26.75 -9.77 -18.77
CA LEU A 643 25.31 -9.51 -18.73
C LEU A 643 25.03 -8.53 -17.58
N GLU A 644 24.91 -7.26 -17.95
CA GLU A 644 24.69 -6.15 -17.03
C GLU A 644 23.18 -5.98 -16.75
N PRO A 645 22.77 -5.90 -15.48
CA PRO A 645 21.47 -5.35 -15.13
C PRO A 645 21.48 -3.82 -15.30
N LEU A 646 20.30 -3.22 -15.45
CA LEU A 646 20.13 -1.77 -15.38
C LEU A 646 19.80 -1.31 -13.96
N ASN A 647 19.19 -2.19 -13.17
CA ASN A 647 18.96 -1.96 -11.75
C ASN A 647 20.24 -2.28 -10.95
N PRO A 648 20.80 -1.30 -10.21
CA PRO A 648 22.06 -1.47 -9.47
C PRO A 648 21.97 -2.48 -8.31
N ASP A 649 20.77 -2.83 -7.84
CA ASP A 649 20.57 -3.80 -6.76
C ASP A 649 20.78 -5.26 -7.22
N TYR A 650 20.94 -5.50 -8.52
CA TYR A 650 21.12 -6.82 -9.10
C TYR A 650 22.58 -7.09 -9.50
N GLN A 651 23.04 -8.32 -9.25
CA GLN A 651 24.41 -8.73 -9.56
C GLN A 651 24.63 -8.86 -11.06
N LEU A 652 25.74 -8.37 -11.63
CA LEU A 652 26.16 -8.64 -13.01
C LEU A 652 26.69 -10.08 -13.21
N PHE A 653 26.48 -10.68 -14.38
CA PHE A 653 27.05 -11.99 -14.69
C PHE A 653 28.21 -11.86 -15.67
N HIS A 654 29.35 -12.43 -15.30
CA HIS A 654 30.55 -12.44 -16.13
C HIS A 654 30.83 -13.86 -16.63
N LEU A 655 30.77 -14.05 -17.95
CA LEU A 655 30.94 -15.35 -18.57
C LEU A 655 32.22 -15.32 -19.42
N LYS A 656 33.22 -16.08 -18.98
CA LYS A 656 34.49 -16.30 -19.69
C LYS A 656 34.43 -17.61 -20.48
N ASN A 657 34.72 -17.58 -21.77
CA ASN A 657 34.69 -18.73 -22.68
C ASN A 657 33.45 -19.62 -22.45
N PRO A 658 32.22 -19.11 -22.64
CA PRO A 658 31.02 -19.91 -22.43
C PRO A 658 31.06 -21.17 -23.32
N GLU A 659 31.05 -22.35 -22.70
CA GLU A 659 31.05 -23.63 -23.42
C GLU A 659 29.91 -23.70 -24.44
N LYS A 660 30.15 -24.37 -25.56
CA LYS A 660 29.16 -24.52 -26.64
C LYS A 660 27.90 -25.22 -26.11
N GLY A 661 26.81 -24.47 -26.00
CA GLY A 661 25.53 -24.94 -25.46
C GLY A 661 25.25 -24.55 -24.00
N ALA A 662 26.23 -24.02 -23.27
CA ALA A 662 26.05 -23.53 -21.89
C ALA A 662 25.47 -22.11 -21.81
N PHE A 663 25.50 -21.36 -22.92
CA PHE A 663 24.90 -20.04 -23.07
C PHE A 663 24.22 -19.93 -24.44
N LYS A 664 23.02 -19.35 -24.49
CA LYS A 664 22.28 -19.12 -25.73
C LYS A 664 21.52 -17.80 -25.69
N ILE A 665 21.66 -17.01 -26.75
CA ILE A 665 20.84 -15.82 -26.97
C ILE A 665 19.53 -16.28 -27.63
N ILE A 666 18.41 -15.94 -27.02
CA ILE A 666 17.08 -16.40 -27.45
C ILE A 666 16.44 -15.34 -28.35
N ALA A 667 16.40 -14.09 -27.88
CA ALA A 667 15.78 -13.00 -28.61
C ALA A 667 16.31 -11.63 -28.18
N ARG A 668 16.17 -10.64 -29.05
CA ARG A 668 16.49 -9.24 -28.78
C ARG A 668 15.23 -8.48 -28.35
N PHE A 669 15.36 -7.67 -27.30
CA PHE A 669 14.31 -6.74 -26.89
C PHE A 669 14.10 -5.64 -27.94
N ILE A 670 12.83 -5.36 -28.25
CA ILE A 670 12.41 -4.30 -29.17
C ILE A 670 11.84 -3.11 -28.40
N CYS A 671 10.86 -3.35 -27.52
CA CYS A 671 10.23 -2.34 -26.68
C CYS A 671 9.43 -2.98 -25.53
N GLY A 672 9.22 -2.22 -24.45
CA GLY A 672 8.34 -2.56 -23.33
C GLY A 672 7.07 -1.71 -23.37
N ALA A 673 5.93 -2.27 -22.93
CA ALA A 673 4.64 -1.58 -22.90
C ALA A 673 4.26 -1.10 -21.50
#